data_AF-A0A673ZFF7-F1
#
_entry.id   AF-A0A673ZFF7-F1
#
_cell.length_a   1.000
_cell.length_b   1.000
_cell.length_c   1.000
_cell.angle_alpha   90.00
_cell.angle_beta   90.00
_cell.angle_gamma   90.00
#
_symmetry.space_group_name_H-M   'P 1'
#
loop_
_entity.id
_entity.type
_entity.pdbx_description
1 polymer ?
#
loop_
_entity_poly.entity_id
_entity_poly.type
_entity_poly.pdbx_seq_one_letter_code
_entity_poly.pdbx_strand_id
1 'polypeptide(L)'
;MWGFLLCHLVALAEPGLNPKKTYEYKYEGMVNIGRGMPNLAESGVRLMCKVKIIGVSAQTFLLRVSNLNFEEFNGIPGKNTFDASPKLTKRIAAGLRKPFMFEYAKGRVGDIRTSAEISDTIVNIVRGILGFFQVTVKTTQRVYELEEFGIHGLCQSTYANVEDANSQELSVTQIVDINNCKKKAAIYRGMALAVDNKLSKERGDSVISTVRYVYTVKPTVDGGLIKKAHALERQHFSPFNVKGGNSKLQLVLLSVTDTVVTPAVGPMISRGNLVYKFVKVLAQIPILMKKLDDPVPKIADMIKRLAQANIYQTDSATSEDVVVLFQLLRVTSLENHEVLWKQLSGNDEHRRWLLDTIVEVADARVLKFLKNRFKAGDVSANEAGQTLLIAFNHLAAETDLMEMEFLSMPFSKSHPMLWNTVVLSYGSLVYRYCTYEYGTSCPVAVVQPLLDLVIDGLKRNSELDMVLALKAIGNAGHPSSIKTIRRFLPGVSAAPVTLPPRVLSAAVQSLRHLAVRDPHSVQDITVSLFVQRHLPTEIRMLACMILFETKPPLALVSTVTAFLLEEADMHVASFSYSLIGSIAKSSTPDNHFLSTACNVAVKILAPKFGRVSYHYSKAMHLDWFNDDFLIGTATEIFMLKNAASYIPTEIVTKGKFHFIGKILQLVELGFRADGIKELFRQNIQVFNGHLSYSDFKAIFKVLQDWQTLPEDKPLLSAYTQIFGQEFFFADLNKDLIRSVIKTVSPSAGKESPVWKMIENLQKGMSWHWTKPFLMFETRYIQATSLGLPLEISKYYNTVTTITVNAKAAISPPLTNRLGQLLTSDVSLVTDGFAGFSKDQFVFHGINTDIFQCGAELKSKTVVAMPWEFSMKMNVKKNTFEIDLPPCKKETKLFSVKFDVYAVSRNIEEPSLAKMTPMMPDSIEANEDIEPPKQRSLTSGQKRDVLKVCAEANIYGAAFCIESEATRSHYIDEYPLYYFLGYTNFAYTIQPVQSNKSVDKIHIEMNASPTKYPVSVRHLLDTLRSDGSIRTFAPSCTSPQAWNVNPEPLFTIKALAMSGNTKPEGYEAAAYYTPAAQTDNAQLIVSQVGEEANWKLCTDANVDKVRQEQLKMHLRWGAECQSYEMSMKTATTHLPGSKPTLKAKIHWKTGFSLFVLFSTFIEKYIPGMAFLLGFYQKHDTNSKHEVSASVVAATAGSIAMKIKLPDVGNTLSY
;
A
#
# COMPACT_ATOMS: atom_id res chain seq x y z
N MET A 1 -21.01 67.82 21.35
CA MET A 1 -21.69 66.75 22.13
C MET A 1 -21.70 65.38 21.44
N TRP A 2 -21.92 65.27 20.12
CA TRP A 2 -21.88 63.98 19.41
C TRP A 2 -20.54 63.24 19.45
N GLY A 3 -19.40 63.95 19.41
CA GLY A 3 -18.06 63.33 19.52
C GLY A 3 -17.73 62.73 20.90
N PHE A 4 -18.31 63.28 21.98
CA PHE A 4 -18.14 62.76 23.35
C PHE A 4 -19.03 61.53 23.62
N LEU A 5 -20.23 61.50 23.03
CA LEU A 5 -21.12 60.32 23.03
C LEU A 5 -20.51 59.15 22.25
N LEU A 6 -19.81 59.41 21.13
CA LEU A 6 -19.04 58.39 20.41
C LEU A 6 -17.93 57.79 21.29
N CYS A 7 -17.14 58.60 22.00
CA CYS A 7 -16.05 58.09 22.85
C CYS A 7 -16.54 57.20 24.02
N HIS A 8 -17.71 57.46 24.60
CA HIS A 8 -18.28 56.61 25.66
C HIS A 8 -18.93 55.32 25.13
N LEU A 9 -19.60 55.36 23.97
CA LEU A 9 -20.09 54.14 23.30
C LEU A 9 -18.92 53.23 22.84
N VAL A 10 -17.77 53.83 22.46
CA VAL A 10 -16.57 53.16 21.95
C VAL A 10 -15.80 52.34 23.00
N ALA A 11 -15.95 52.64 24.30
CA ALA A 11 -15.39 51.82 25.39
C ALA A 11 -16.31 50.67 25.83
N LEU A 12 -17.60 50.70 25.47
CA LEU A 12 -18.64 49.78 25.95
C LEU A 12 -18.87 48.57 25.03
N ALA A 13 -18.07 48.38 23.98
CA ALA A 13 -18.25 47.28 23.02
C ALA A 13 -17.30 46.08 23.23
N GLU A 14 -16.29 46.18 24.12
CA GLU A 14 -15.49 45.00 24.51
C GLU A 14 -16.40 43.97 25.21
N PRO A 15 -16.46 42.71 24.74
CA PRO A 15 -17.35 41.72 25.32
C PRO A 15 -17.04 41.43 26.78
N GLY A 16 -18.06 41.48 27.63
CA GLY A 16 -17.93 41.34 29.08
C GLY A 16 -19.15 40.68 29.71
N LEU A 17 -18.93 39.99 30.82
CA LEU A 17 -19.99 39.45 31.67
C LEU A 17 -19.92 40.16 33.03
N ASN A 18 -21.08 40.58 33.55
CA ASN A 18 -21.16 41.21 34.86
C ASN A 18 -21.17 40.10 35.94
N PRO A 19 -20.26 40.13 36.93
CA PRO A 19 -20.17 39.10 37.96
C PRO A 19 -21.36 39.08 38.93
N LYS A 20 -22.25 40.08 38.89
CA LYS A 20 -23.48 40.14 39.71
C LYS A 20 -24.70 39.57 38.97
N LYS A 21 -24.57 39.21 37.69
CA LYS A 21 -25.68 38.76 36.84
C LYS A 21 -25.60 37.28 36.53
N THR A 22 -26.77 36.73 36.21
CA THR A 22 -26.92 35.39 35.65
C THR A 22 -27.52 35.52 34.26
N TYR A 23 -26.92 34.78 33.32
CA TYR A 23 -27.27 34.80 31.91
C TYR A 23 -27.80 33.43 31.51
N GLU A 24 -28.99 33.37 30.90
CA GLU A 24 -29.55 32.13 30.35
C GLU A 24 -29.56 32.16 28.82
N TYR A 25 -28.91 31.18 28.21
CA TYR A 25 -28.80 30.99 26.76
C TYR A 25 -29.49 29.70 26.32
N LYS A 26 -30.14 29.73 25.15
CA LYS A 26 -30.49 28.54 24.37
C LYS A 26 -29.28 28.17 23.50
N TYR A 27 -28.83 26.95 23.64
CA TYR A 27 -27.78 26.37 22.82
C TYR A 27 -28.37 25.31 21.90
N GLU A 28 -28.05 25.41 20.61
CA GLU A 28 -28.45 24.45 19.58
C GLU A 28 -27.25 24.12 18.66
N GLY A 29 -26.71 22.93 18.84
CA GLY A 29 -25.61 22.41 18.04
C GLY A 29 -26.07 21.34 17.07
N MET A 30 -25.61 21.35 15.82
CA MET A 30 -25.93 20.34 14.83
C MET A 30 -24.70 19.95 14.00
N VAL A 31 -24.47 18.65 13.84
CA VAL A 31 -23.53 18.11 12.85
C VAL A 31 -24.33 17.31 11.86
N ASN A 32 -24.10 17.57 10.57
CA ASN A 32 -24.50 16.67 9.50
C ASN A 32 -23.24 16.20 8.79
N ILE A 33 -23.19 14.93 8.43
CA ILE A 33 -22.13 14.34 7.64
C ILE A 33 -22.80 13.74 6.42
N GLY A 34 -22.50 14.34 5.28
CA GLY A 34 -23.18 14.05 4.04
C GLY A 34 -22.68 14.96 2.93
N ARG A 35 -23.32 14.86 1.77
CA ARG A 35 -22.92 15.56 0.54
C ARG A 35 -23.70 16.84 0.31
N GLY A 36 -24.76 17.10 1.07
CA GLY A 36 -25.67 18.22 0.84
C GLY A 36 -26.43 18.15 -0.49
N MET A 37 -26.57 16.94 -1.05
CA MET A 37 -27.28 16.68 -2.30
C MET A 37 -28.63 16.01 -2.03
N PRO A 38 -29.66 16.28 -2.85
CA PRO A 38 -30.95 15.63 -2.69
C PRO A 38 -30.84 14.11 -2.89
N ASN A 39 -31.71 13.36 -2.21
CA ASN A 39 -31.85 11.90 -2.33
C ASN A 39 -30.65 11.04 -1.89
N LEU A 40 -29.64 11.61 -1.23
CA LEU A 40 -28.57 10.83 -0.60
C LEU A 40 -28.80 10.71 0.91
N ALA A 41 -28.50 9.55 1.47
CA ALA A 41 -28.53 9.37 2.91
C ALA A 41 -27.37 10.12 3.58
N GLU A 42 -27.68 10.83 4.65
CA GLU A 42 -26.75 11.52 5.53
C GLU A 42 -26.91 11.00 6.95
N SER A 43 -25.91 11.28 7.79
CA SER A 43 -26.01 11.05 9.23
C SER A 43 -25.71 12.33 9.98
N GLY A 44 -26.20 12.44 11.21
CA GLY A 44 -25.99 13.66 11.98
C GLY A 44 -26.42 13.52 13.43
N VAL A 45 -26.10 14.54 14.20
CA VAL A 45 -26.52 14.66 15.60
C VAL A 45 -26.94 16.10 15.88
N ARG A 46 -27.90 16.25 16.78
CA ARG A 46 -28.39 17.55 17.24
C ARG A 46 -28.41 17.58 18.77
N LEU A 47 -27.80 18.62 19.32
CA LEU A 47 -27.70 18.88 20.75
C LEU A 47 -28.43 20.16 21.10
N MET A 48 -29.45 20.08 21.95
CA MET A 48 -30.17 21.25 22.44
C MET A 48 -30.07 21.31 23.97
N CYS A 49 -29.77 22.48 24.52
CA CYS A 49 -29.81 22.69 25.97
C CYS A 49 -29.99 24.15 26.35
N LYS A 50 -30.22 24.37 27.65
CA LYS A 50 -30.14 25.68 28.30
C LYS A 50 -28.81 25.80 29.04
N VAL A 51 -28.08 26.87 28.78
CA VAL A 51 -26.80 27.19 29.42
C VAL A 51 -27.01 28.40 30.33
N LYS A 52 -26.74 28.22 31.62
CA LYS A 52 -26.74 29.31 32.62
C LYS A 52 -25.31 29.68 32.98
N ILE A 53 -24.96 30.94 32.84
CA ILE A 53 -23.67 31.50 33.26
C ILE A 53 -23.92 32.42 34.45
N ILE A 54 -23.30 32.10 35.58
CA ILE A 54 -23.50 32.77 36.87
C ILE A 54 -22.18 33.44 37.26
N GLY A 55 -22.20 34.72 37.60
CA GLY A 55 -21.02 35.40 38.11
C GLY A 55 -20.60 34.91 39.50
N VAL A 56 -19.30 34.71 39.71
CA VAL A 56 -18.72 34.26 40.99
C VAL A 56 -17.75 35.31 41.54
N SER A 57 -16.82 35.77 40.70
CA SER A 57 -15.83 36.80 41.02
C SER A 57 -15.61 37.70 39.80
N ALA A 58 -14.75 38.72 39.91
CA ALA A 58 -14.51 39.71 38.84
C ALA A 58 -14.19 39.12 37.46
N GLN A 59 -13.53 37.95 37.40
CA GLN A 59 -13.16 37.29 36.14
C GLN A 59 -13.51 35.81 36.14
N THR A 60 -14.34 35.35 37.08
CA THR A 60 -14.66 33.92 37.21
C THR A 60 -16.17 33.71 37.20
N PHE A 61 -16.59 32.76 36.37
CA PHE A 61 -17.98 32.46 36.12
C PHE A 61 -18.24 30.96 36.23
N LEU A 62 -19.48 30.62 36.60
CA LEU A 62 -19.96 29.25 36.72
C LEU A 62 -20.94 28.95 35.59
N LEU A 63 -20.66 27.92 34.81
CA LEU A 63 -21.54 27.38 33.77
C LEU A 63 -22.33 26.19 34.33
N ARG A 64 -23.65 26.22 34.14
CA ARG A 64 -24.59 25.12 34.43
C ARG A 64 -25.43 24.80 33.20
N VAL A 65 -25.49 23.52 32.83
CA VAL A 65 -26.33 23.05 31.72
C VAL A 65 -27.60 22.38 32.25
N SER A 66 -28.73 22.69 31.63
CA SER A 66 -30.05 22.11 31.95
C SER A 66 -30.85 21.83 30.68
N ASN A 67 -31.92 21.03 30.81
CA ASN A 67 -32.84 20.68 29.71
C ASN A 67 -32.11 20.17 28.45
N LEU A 68 -31.14 19.26 28.64
CA LEU A 68 -30.41 18.62 27.54
C LEU A 68 -31.35 17.70 26.75
N ASN A 69 -31.33 17.84 25.43
CA ASN A 69 -31.92 16.88 24.49
C ASN A 69 -30.86 16.54 23.43
N PHE A 70 -30.64 15.26 23.19
CA PHE A 70 -29.75 14.74 22.16
C PHE A 70 -30.55 13.92 21.16
N GLU A 71 -30.39 14.24 19.89
CA GLU A 71 -31.10 13.59 18.79
C GLU A 71 -30.12 13.12 17.71
N GLU A 72 -30.44 12.01 17.08
CA GLU A 72 -29.66 11.37 16.02
C GLU A 72 -30.41 11.44 14.69
N PHE A 73 -29.68 11.60 13.59
CA PHE A 73 -30.21 11.57 12.23
C PHE A 73 -29.48 10.50 11.42
N ASN A 74 -30.24 9.71 10.69
CA ASN A 74 -29.73 8.75 9.71
C ASN A 74 -30.80 8.52 8.64
N GLY A 75 -30.56 8.98 7.42
CA GLY A 75 -31.53 8.88 6.33
C GLY A 75 -31.40 10.02 5.32
N ILE A 76 -32.40 10.18 4.45
CA ILE A 76 -32.40 11.22 3.41
C ILE A 76 -32.95 12.53 4.00
N PRO A 77 -32.21 13.65 3.96
CA PRO A 77 -32.70 14.94 4.41
C PRO A 77 -34.01 15.34 3.70
N GLY A 78 -35.01 15.75 4.47
CA GLY A 78 -36.35 16.11 3.98
C GLY A 78 -37.35 14.94 3.91
N LYS A 79 -36.87 13.69 3.85
CA LYS A 79 -37.72 12.48 3.96
C LYS A 79 -37.72 11.91 5.38
N ASN A 80 -36.56 11.92 6.03
CA ASN A 80 -36.39 11.45 7.41
C ASN A 80 -36.27 12.63 8.38
N THR A 81 -36.51 12.37 9.66
CA THR A 81 -36.38 13.36 10.75
C THR A 81 -35.35 12.90 11.78
N PHE A 82 -35.03 13.77 12.74
CA PHE A 82 -34.15 13.43 13.85
C PHE A 82 -34.94 12.66 14.91
N ASP A 83 -34.34 11.57 15.41
CA ASP A 83 -34.89 10.75 16.47
C ASP A 83 -34.26 11.10 17.82
N ALA A 84 -35.06 11.21 18.87
CA ALA A 84 -34.54 11.46 20.21
C ALA A 84 -33.85 10.22 20.80
N SER A 85 -32.69 10.41 21.44
CA SER A 85 -31.91 9.33 22.07
C SER A 85 -31.91 9.51 23.59
N PRO A 86 -32.95 9.07 24.32
CA PRO A 86 -33.15 9.40 25.74
C PRO A 86 -32.08 8.82 26.66
N LYS A 87 -31.59 7.59 26.40
CA LYS A 87 -30.53 6.96 27.21
C LYS A 87 -29.21 7.70 27.06
N LEU A 88 -28.82 8.03 25.82
CA LEU A 88 -27.63 8.83 25.53
C LEU A 88 -27.76 10.25 26.11
N THR A 89 -28.93 10.87 25.98
CA THR A 89 -29.25 12.17 26.61
C THR A 89 -29.02 12.12 28.12
N LYS A 90 -29.49 11.06 28.80
CA LYS A 90 -29.29 10.88 30.25
C LYS A 90 -27.80 10.76 30.61
N ARG A 91 -27.02 10.01 29.82
CA ARG A 91 -25.57 9.85 30.03
C ARG A 91 -24.81 11.16 29.87
N ILE A 92 -25.06 11.90 28.79
CA ILE A 92 -24.40 13.21 28.55
C ILE A 92 -24.85 14.23 29.61
N ALA A 93 -26.13 14.24 29.97
CA ALA A 93 -26.67 15.13 31.00
C ALA A 93 -26.05 14.88 32.38
N ALA A 94 -25.73 13.62 32.73
CA ALA A 94 -25.08 13.30 34.00
C ALA A 94 -23.73 14.02 34.16
N GLY A 95 -22.96 14.15 33.07
CA GLY A 95 -21.72 14.94 33.04
C GLY A 95 -21.97 16.46 33.00
N LEU A 96 -22.84 16.93 32.10
CA LEU A 96 -23.05 18.37 31.87
C LEU A 96 -23.82 19.08 33.00
N ARG A 97 -24.59 18.36 33.84
CA ARG A 97 -25.28 18.93 35.01
C ARG A 97 -24.31 19.34 36.12
N LYS A 98 -23.12 18.76 36.18
CA LYS A 98 -22.07 19.16 37.14
C LYS A 98 -21.60 20.59 36.80
N PRO A 99 -21.20 21.39 37.80
CA PRO A 99 -20.75 22.76 37.56
C PRO A 99 -19.41 22.81 36.82
N PHE A 100 -19.24 23.77 35.92
CA PHE A 100 -17.97 24.09 35.27
C PHE A 100 -17.61 25.54 35.58
N MET A 101 -16.45 25.77 36.15
CA MET A 101 -15.95 27.11 36.43
C MET A 101 -14.98 27.51 35.35
N PHE A 102 -15.03 28.77 34.89
CA PHE A 102 -14.10 29.25 33.87
C PHE A 102 -13.72 30.71 34.11
N GLU A 103 -12.52 31.05 33.68
CA GLU A 103 -12.03 32.43 33.65
C GLU A 103 -12.54 33.14 32.40
N TYR A 104 -13.02 34.38 32.56
CA TYR A 104 -13.49 35.20 31.45
C TYR A 104 -13.14 36.67 31.66
N ALA A 105 -12.39 37.24 30.72
CA ALA A 105 -12.03 38.65 30.73
C ALA A 105 -11.88 39.19 29.30
N LYS A 106 -12.49 40.34 29.02
CA LYS A 106 -12.38 41.06 27.73
C LYS A 106 -12.57 40.16 26.50
N GLY A 107 -13.66 39.39 26.50
CA GLY A 107 -13.95 38.49 25.37
C GLY A 107 -13.10 37.23 25.29
N ARG A 108 -12.28 36.91 26.30
CA ARG A 108 -11.39 35.75 26.29
C ARG A 108 -11.71 34.76 27.41
N VAL A 109 -11.78 33.49 27.05
CA VAL A 109 -11.94 32.35 27.95
C VAL A 109 -10.55 31.84 28.38
N GLY A 110 -10.31 31.80 29.69
CA GLY A 110 -9.07 31.33 30.30
C GLY A 110 -9.13 29.86 30.73
N ASP A 111 -8.68 29.59 31.95
CA ASP A 111 -8.67 28.23 32.53
C ASP A 111 -10.10 27.72 32.78
N ILE A 112 -10.33 26.42 32.50
CA ILE A 112 -11.60 25.72 32.73
C ILE A 112 -11.39 24.69 33.84
N ARG A 113 -12.22 24.73 34.88
CA ARG A 113 -12.13 23.86 36.06
C ARG A 113 -13.42 23.08 36.30
N THR A 114 -13.30 21.81 36.67
CA THR A 114 -14.45 20.97 37.03
C THR A 114 -14.02 19.74 37.86
N SER A 115 -14.96 18.86 38.19
CA SER A 115 -14.69 17.61 38.93
C SER A 115 -13.79 16.66 38.12
N ALA A 116 -12.92 15.92 38.80
CA ALA A 116 -11.99 14.97 38.18
C ALA A 116 -12.69 13.78 37.51
N GLU A 117 -13.90 13.44 37.93
CA GLU A 117 -14.70 12.33 37.40
C GLU A 117 -15.24 12.58 35.98
N ILE A 118 -15.22 13.84 35.50
CA ILE A 118 -15.81 14.22 34.22
C ILE A 118 -14.84 13.89 33.07
N SER A 119 -15.30 13.15 32.07
CA SER A 119 -14.50 12.78 30.90
C SER A 119 -14.10 13.98 30.06
N ASP A 120 -12.96 13.89 29.37
CA ASP A 120 -12.50 14.95 28.45
C ASP A 120 -13.51 15.20 27.32
N THR A 121 -14.26 14.20 26.87
CA THR A 121 -15.35 14.34 25.89
C THR A 121 -16.38 15.37 26.35
N ILE A 122 -16.84 15.29 27.61
CA ILE A 122 -17.81 16.25 28.16
C ILE A 122 -17.19 17.63 28.34
N VAL A 123 -15.94 17.71 28.82
CA VAL A 123 -15.24 19.01 28.94
C VAL A 123 -15.04 19.66 27.58
N ASN A 124 -14.77 18.88 26.52
CA ASN A 124 -14.65 19.42 25.17
C ASN A 124 -15.98 19.97 24.63
N ILE A 125 -17.12 19.32 24.91
CA ILE A 125 -18.45 19.90 24.59
C ILE A 125 -18.61 21.25 25.31
N VAL A 126 -18.19 21.36 26.58
CA VAL A 126 -18.19 22.64 27.31
C VAL A 126 -17.24 23.65 26.66
N ARG A 127 -16.05 23.24 26.17
CA ARG A 127 -15.18 24.12 25.37
C ARG A 127 -15.88 24.62 24.11
N GLY A 128 -16.67 23.78 23.42
CA GLY A 128 -17.49 24.18 22.28
C GLY A 128 -18.53 25.23 22.63
N ILE A 129 -19.23 25.06 23.77
CA ILE A 129 -20.18 26.05 24.30
C ILE A 129 -19.47 27.37 24.65
N LEU A 130 -18.36 27.29 25.38
CA LEU A 130 -17.58 28.47 25.79
C LEU A 130 -16.88 29.16 24.61
N GLY A 131 -16.64 28.44 23.51
CA GLY A 131 -16.03 28.99 22.29
C GLY A 131 -16.83 30.14 21.69
N PHE A 132 -18.15 30.17 21.89
CA PHE A 132 -18.99 31.29 21.49
C PHE A 132 -18.77 32.59 22.28
N PHE A 133 -18.03 32.54 23.37
CA PHE A 133 -17.69 33.72 24.17
C PHE A 133 -16.28 34.23 23.84
N GLN A 134 -15.51 33.50 23.02
CA GLN A 134 -14.16 33.85 22.56
C GLN A 134 -14.24 34.82 21.37
N VAL A 135 -14.30 36.12 21.66
CA VAL A 135 -14.45 37.17 20.63
C VAL A 135 -13.73 38.45 21.07
N THR A 136 -12.79 38.93 20.23
CA THR A 136 -12.04 40.16 20.51
C THR A 136 -12.56 41.31 19.64
N VAL A 137 -13.37 42.22 20.21
CA VAL A 137 -13.94 43.36 19.46
C VAL A 137 -13.03 44.59 19.57
N LYS A 138 -12.50 45.07 18.43
CA LYS A 138 -11.82 46.38 18.34
C LYS A 138 -12.76 47.46 17.80
N THR A 139 -12.98 48.52 18.55
CA THR A 139 -13.89 49.61 18.15
C THR A 139 -13.25 50.65 17.21
N THR A 140 -11.92 50.73 17.15
CA THR A 140 -11.20 51.67 16.30
C THR A 140 -11.03 51.20 14.84
N GLN A 141 -11.28 49.91 14.57
CA GLN A 141 -11.04 49.28 13.27
C GLN A 141 -12.29 48.52 12.81
N ARG A 142 -12.74 48.78 11.59
CA ARG A 142 -13.88 48.05 11.00
C ARG A 142 -13.50 46.64 10.54
N VAL A 143 -12.28 46.46 10.03
CA VAL A 143 -11.75 45.15 9.63
C VAL A 143 -10.34 45.03 10.19
N TYR A 144 -10.02 43.90 10.81
CA TYR A 144 -8.71 43.64 11.41
C TYR A 144 -8.43 42.14 11.51
N GLU A 145 -7.16 41.80 11.62
CA GLU A 145 -6.69 40.42 11.78
C GLU A 145 -5.97 40.25 13.11
N LEU A 146 -6.15 39.09 13.71
CA LEU A 146 -5.56 38.72 14.99
C LEU A 146 -5.13 37.25 14.95
N GLU A 147 -4.06 36.94 15.65
CA GLU A 147 -3.74 35.56 16.00
C GLU A 147 -4.22 35.32 17.44
N GLU A 148 -5.14 34.38 17.62
CA GLU A 148 -5.74 34.11 18.93
C GLU A 148 -6.05 32.64 19.17
N PHE A 149 -6.17 32.27 20.45
CA PHE A 149 -6.58 30.93 20.83
C PHE A 149 -8.09 30.76 20.66
N GLY A 150 -8.49 29.69 19.99
CA GLY A 150 -9.85 29.16 19.97
C GLY A 150 -9.84 27.66 20.26
N ILE A 151 -10.99 27.02 20.09
CA ILE A 151 -11.10 25.55 20.25
C ILE A 151 -10.21 24.78 19.27
N HIS A 152 -10.00 25.36 18.08
CA HIS A 152 -9.14 24.85 17.00
C HIS A 152 -7.65 25.06 17.23
N GLY A 153 -7.26 25.75 18.31
CA GLY A 153 -5.87 26.06 18.63
C GLY A 153 -5.51 27.54 18.43
N LEU A 154 -4.25 27.84 18.13
CA LEU A 154 -3.76 29.20 17.88
C LEU A 154 -3.79 29.47 16.37
N CYS A 155 -4.78 30.23 15.90
CA CYS A 155 -5.08 30.41 14.49
C CYS A 155 -5.25 31.88 14.11
N GLN A 156 -5.03 32.19 12.83
CA GLN A 156 -5.31 33.51 12.28
C GLN A 156 -6.83 33.70 12.12
N SER A 157 -7.33 34.83 12.61
CA SER A 157 -8.75 35.20 12.59
C SER A 157 -8.92 36.60 11.99
N THR A 158 -9.86 36.73 11.06
CA THR A 158 -10.23 38.00 10.43
C THR A 158 -11.57 38.46 10.96
N TYR A 159 -11.65 39.70 11.39
CA TYR A 159 -12.84 40.31 11.95
C TYR A 159 -13.40 41.40 11.04
N ALA A 160 -14.72 41.52 11.00
CA ALA A 160 -15.45 42.60 10.37
C ALA A 160 -16.58 43.08 11.29
N ASN A 161 -16.54 44.36 11.66
CA ASN A 161 -17.50 45.03 12.53
C ASN A 161 -18.44 45.89 11.68
N VAL A 162 -19.74 45.66 11.80
CA VAL A 162 -20.80 46.42 11.14
C VAL A 162 -21.80 46.88 12.19
N GLU A 163 -22.00 48.20 12.27
CA GLU A 163 -23.02 48.79 13.14
C GLU A 163 -24.37 48.78 12.43
N ASP A 164 -25.41 48.33 13.13
CA ASP A 164 -26.78 48.43 12.65
C ASP A 164 -27.35 49.81 13.01
N ALA A 165 -27.61 50.62 11.98
CA ALA A 165 -28.10 52.00 12.12
C ALA A 165 -29.46 52.09 12.83
N ASN A 166 -30.26 51.01 12.83
CA ASN A 166 -31.62 51.01 13.39
C ASN A 166 -31.70 50.47 14.83
N SER A 167 -30.76 49.63 15.27
CA SER A 167 -30.86 48.90 16.54
C SER A 167 -29.80 49.28 17.60
N GLN A 168 -28.80 50.10 17.25
CA GLN A 168 -27.62 50.38 18.09
C GLN A 168 -26.87 49.10 18.52
N GLU A 169 -27.08 47.98 17.83
CA GLU A 169 -26.37 46.72 18.04
C GLU A 169 -25.17 46.62 17.08
N LEU A 170 -24.09 46.00 17.56
CA LEU A 170 -22.89 45.75 16.78
C LEU A 170 -22.92 44.33 16.23
N SER A 171 -22.89 44.18 14.92
CA SER A 171 -22.71 42.90 14.24
C SER A 171 -21.23 42.64 14.01
N VAL A 172 -20.69 41.61 14.63
CA VAL A 172 -19.27 41.22 14.51
C VAL A 172 -19.20 39.91 13.77
N THR A 173 -18.54 39.88 12.62
CA THR A 173 -18.23 38.64 11.89
C THR A 173 -16.78 38.28 12.12
N GLN A 174 -16.52 37.06 12.57
CA GLN A 174 -15.19 36.49 12.73
C GLN A 174 -15.06 35.30 11.78
N ILE A 175 -14.00 35.28 10.98
CA ILE A 175 -13.63 34.15 10.12
C ILE A 175 -12.33 33.58 10.67
N VAL A 176 -12.32 32.30 11.01
CA VAL A 176 -11.12 31.61 11.52
C VAL A 176 -10.53 30.76 10.41
N ASP A 177 -9.27 31.00 10.06
CA ASP A 177 -8.53 30.18 9.12
C ASP A 177 -7.88 29.00 9.86
N ILE A 178 -8.53 27.83 9.80
CA ILE A 178 -8.02 26.60 10.44
C ILE A 178 -6.82 26.00 9.68
N ASN A 179 -6.62 26.39 8.42
CA ASN A 179 -5.48 25.93 7.64
C ASN A 179 -4.21 26.68 8.05
N ASN A 180 -4.34 27.91 8.53
CA ASN A 180 -3.24 28.75 9.00
C ASN A 180 -3.22 28.89 10.54
N CYS A 181 -2.89 27.79 11.22
CA CYS A 181 -2.71 27.76 12.67
C CYS A 181 -1.26 27.42 13.06
N LYS A 182 -0.65 28.23 13.94
CA LYS A 182 0.67 27.91 14.53
C LYS A 182 0.63 26.68 15.42
N LYS A 183 -0.48 26.50 16.16
CA LYS A 183 -0.74 25.33 16.99
C LYS A 183 -2.13 24.81 16.65
N LYS A 184 -2.24 23.94 15.65
CA LYS A 184 -3.51 23.35 15.22
C LYS A 184 -3.95 22.25 16.19
N ALA A 185 -5.21 22.28 16.62
CA ALA A 185 -5.84 21.19 17.37
C ALA A 185 -6.25 20.06 16.43
N ALA A 186 -5.24 19.37 15.88
CA ALA A 186 -5.39 18.19 15.05
C ALA A 186 -4.28 17.18 15.33
N ILE A 187 -4.58 15.89 15.19
CA ILE A 187 -3.61 14.80 15.32
C ILE A 187 -3.63 13.89 14.10
N TYR A 188 -2.46 13.38 13.73
CA TYR A 188 -2.27 12.38 12.67
C TYR A 188 -1.68 11.11 13.29
N ARG A 189 -2.26 9.94 12.99
CA ARG A 189 -1.75 8.62 13.39
C ARG A 189 -1.60 7.71 12.17
N GLY A 190 -0.57 6.86 12.18
CA GLY A 190 -0.30 5.87 11.11
C GLY A 190 0.32 6.40 9.81
N MET A 191 0.74 7.66 9.81
CA MET A 191 1.24 8.40 8.63
C MET A 191 2.68 8.93 8.79
N ALA A 192 3.43 8.53 9.83
CA ALA A 192 4.79 9.02 10.07
C ALA A 192 5.78 8.72 8.94
N LEU A 193 5.56 7.64 8.19
CA LEU A 193 6.41 7.22 7.08
C LEU A 193 5.97 7.82 5.73
N ALA A 194 4.90 8.62 5.71
CA ALA A 194 4.40 9.30 4.52
C ALA A 194 4.86 10.76 4.51
N VAL A 195 5.85 11.05 3.67
CA VAL A 195 6.50 12.37 3.55
C VAL A 195 5.51 13.37 2.93
N ASP A 196 5.46 14.58 3.46
CA ASP A 196 4.62 15.64 2.90
C ASP A 196 5.12 16.11 1.53
N ASN A 197 4.22 16.27 0.57
CA ASN A 197 4.48 16.87 -0.73
C ASN A 197 3.75 18.20 -0.86
N LYS A 198 4.48 19.29 -0.64
CA LYS A 198 3.95 20.67 -0.71
C LYS A 198 3.33 20.97 -2.08
N LEU A 199 4.01 20.58 -3.16
CA LEU A 199 3.54 20.85 -4.53
C LEU A 199 2.25 20.09 -4.86
N SER A 200 2.07 18.87 -4.34
CA SER A 200 0.78 18.18 -4.47
C SER A 200 -0.32 18.88 -3.66
N LYS A 201 -0.04 19.39 -2.45
CA LYS A 201 -1.01 20.13 -1.64
C LYS A 201 -1.43 21.45 -2.30
N GLU A 202 -0.53 22.11 -3.01
CA GLU A 202 -0.83 23.32 -3.79
C GLU A 202 -1.78 23.04 -4.96
N ARG A 203 -1.74 21.84 -5.55
CA ARG A 203 -2.70 21.41 -6.60
C ARG A 203 -4.10 21.12 -6.05
N GLY A 204 -4.18 20.71 -4.78
CA GLY A 204 -5.43 20.54 -4.04
C GLY A 204 -5.19 20.01 -2.64
N ASP A 205 -5.77 20.67 -1.65
CA ASP A 205 -5.73 20.20 -0.26
C ASP A 205 -6.88 19.24 0.01
N SER A 206 -6.59 18.16 0.73
CA SER A 206 -7.55 17.10 1.00
C SER A 206 -8.49 17.43 2.15
N VAL A 207 -8.12 18.37 3.02
CA VAL A 207 -8.98 18.85 4.10
C VAL A 207 -9.02 20.37 4.07
N ILE A 208 -10.20 20.93 3.79
CA ILE A 208 -10.40 22.38 3.82
C ILE A 208 -11.45 22.69 4.86
N SER A 209 -11.10 23.49 5.84
CA SER A 209 -12.01 23.87 6.93
C SER A 209 -12.20 25.38 6.96
N THR A 210 -13.45 25.82 7.03
CA THR A 210 -13.81 27.23 7.19
C THR A 210 -14.74 27.39 8.38
N VAL A 211 -14.47 28.36 9.25
CA VAL A 211 -15.35 28.71 10.37
C VAL A 211 -15.71 30.16 10.30
N ARG A 212 -17.01 30.44 10.35
CA ARG A 212 -17.53 31.79 10.43
C ARG A 212 -18.42 31.93 11.66
N TYR A 213 -18.06 32.81 12.57
CA TYR A 213 -18.92 33.28 13.65
C TYR A 213 -19.56 34.62 13.29
N VAL A 214 -20.82 34.79 13.63
CA VAL A 214 -21.57 36.04 13.52
C VAL A 214 -22.17 36.33 14.88
N TYR A 215 -21.70 37.40 15.51
CA TYR A 215 -22.14 37.85 16.83
C TYR A 215 -23.02 39.09 16.70
N THR A 216 -24.07 39.16 17.51
CA THR A 216 -24.83 40.37 17.76
C THR A 216 -24.51 40.83 19.17
N VAL A 217 -23.74 41.90 19.28
CA VAL A 217 -23.26 42.46 20.55
C VAL A 217 -24.07 43.71 20.87
N LYS A 218 -24.73 43.70 22.03
CA LYS A 218 -25.46 44.86 22.56
C LYS A 218 -24.55 45.62 23.53
N PRO A 219 -24.26 46.90 23.29
CA PRO A 219 -23.52 47.73 24.24
C PRO A 219 -24.30 47.86 25.57
N THR A 220 -23.64 47.68 26.70
CA THR A 220 -24.21 47.90 28.05
C THR A 220 -23.22 48.68 28.91
N VAL A 221 -23.68 49.25 30.04
CA VAL A 221 -22.81 49.95 31.02
C VAL A 221 -21.65 49.10 31.54
N ASP A 222 -21.78 47.78 31.49
CA ASP A 222 -20.78 46.82 31.95
C ASP A 222 -19.88 46.27 30.81
N GLY A 223 -20.04 46.78 29.58
CA GLY A 223 -19.38 46.30 28.36
C GLY A 223 -20.34 45.67 27.35
N GLY A 224 -19.79 45.04 26.31
CA GLY A 224 -20.56 44.44 25.21
C GLY A 224 -21.19 43.10 25.62
N LEU A 225 -22.52 43.00 25.60
CA LEU A 225 -23.22 41.75 25.88
C LEU A 225 -23.52 40.98 24.59
N ILE A 226 -23.08 39.73 24.51
CA ILE A 226 -23.42 38.84 23.38
C ILE A 226 -24.89 38.44 23.49
N LYS A 227 -25.74 39.00 22.62
CA LYS A 227 -27.18 38.71 22.52
C LYS A 227 -27.46 37.50 21.62
N LYS A 228 -26.67 37.31 20.57
CA LYS A 228 -26.80 36.16 19.68
C LYS A 228 -25.45 35.82 19.11
N ALA A 229 -25.18 34.53 18.93
CA ALA A 229 -23.98 34.08 18.25
C ALA A 229 -24.34 32.90 17.33
N HIS A 230 -23.96 32.98 16.07
CA HIS A 230 -24.18 31.92 15.10
C HIS A 230 -22.85 31.50 14.50
N ALA A 231 -22.55 30.21 14.48
CA ALA A 231 -21.34 29.71 13.85
C ALA A 231 -21.69 28.76 12.70
N LEU A 232 -21.01 28.92 11.57
CA LEU A 232 -21.09 27.98 10.46
C LEU A 232 -19.69 27.43 10.23
N GLU A 233 -19.54 26.12 10.40
CA GLU A 233 -18.29 25.42 10.17
C GLU A 233 -18.47 24.44 9.01
N ARG A 234 -17.69 24.61 7.94
CA ARG A 234 -17.69 23.65 6.83
C ARG A 234 -16.32 23.00 6.76
N GLN A 235 -16.31 21.70 7.01
CA GLN A 235 -15.13 20.86 6.80
C GLN A 235 -15.38 20.00 5.56
N HIS A 236 -14.59 20.25 4.52
CA HIS A 236 -14.59 19.49 3.30
C HIS A 236 -13.44 18.50 3.33
N PHE A 237 -13.75 17.22 3.25
CA PHE A 237 -12.77 16.18 2.98
C PHE A 237 -12.88 15.78 1.52
N SER A 238 -11.76 15.80 0.81
CA SER A 238 -11.67 15.20 -0.50
C SER A 238 -10.41 14.35 -0.65
N PRO A 239 -10.56 13.04 -0.94
CA PRO A 239 -9.42 12.24 -1.36
C PRO A 239 -8.95 12.63 -2.79
N PHE A 240 -9.75 13.39 -3.53
CA PHE A 240 -9.51 13.84 -4.91
C PHE A 240 -9.59 15.38 -4.97
N ASN A 241 -9.52 15.98 -6.16
CA ASN A 241 -9.60 17.44 -6.29
C ASN A 241 -11.06 17.98 -6.27
N VAL A 242 -11.92 17.52 -5.34
CA VAL A 242 -13.38 17.83 -5.32
C VAL A 242 -13.95 18.04 -3.91
N LYS A 243 -14.49 19.22 -3.57
CA LYS A 243 -14.91 19.56 -2.20
C LYS A 243 -16.29 18.99 -1.79
N GLY A 244 -16.48 18.61 -0.52
CA GLY A 244 -17.79 18.25 0.05
C GLY A 244 -17.78 17.93 1.56
N GLY A 245 -18.76 18.46 2.33
CA GLY A 245 -18.97 18.25 3.77
C GLY A 245 -19.42 19.54 4.50
N ASN A 246 -20.49 19.50 5.32
CA ASN A 246 -21.09 20.70 5.94
C ASN A 246 -21.40 20.48 7.42
N SER A 247 -21.11 21.42 8.31
CA SER A 247 -21.64 21.42 9.69
C SER A 247 -22.26 22.80 10.02
N LYS A 248 -23.19 22.88 10.98
CA LYS A 248 -23.91 24.13 11.29
C LYS A 248 -24.22 24.27 12.78
N LEU A 249 -23.96 25.43 13.36
CA LEU A 249 -24.07 25.65 14.81
C LEU A 249 -24.85 26.95 15.13
N GLN A 250 -25.66 26.97 16.20
CA GLN A 250 -26.46 28.15 16.55
C GLN A 250 -26.64 28.37 18.07
N LEU A 251 -26.38 29.59 18.55
CA LEU A 251 -26.59 30.00 19.95
C LEU A 251 -27.48 31.25 20.02
N VAL A 252 -28.45 31.27 20.94
CA VAL A 252 -29.40 32.39 21.11
C VAL A 252 -29.54 32.74 22.61
N LEU A 253 -29.42 34.02 22.99
CA LEU A 253 -29.71 34.48 24.35
C LEU A 253 -31.23 34.46 24.60
N LEU A 254 -31.65 33.93 25.75
CA LEU A 254 -33.06 33.88 26.13
C LEU A 254 -33.43 34.98 27.13
N SER A 255 -32.66 35.13 28.22
CA SER A 255 -32.95 36.13 29.26
C SER A 255 -31.73 36.41 30.13
N VAL A 256 -31.75 37.57 30.80
CA VAL A 256 -30.75 38.01 31.78
C VAL A 256 -31.49 38.32 33.08
N THR A 257 -31.00 37.77 34.19
CA THR A 257 -31.58 37.98 35.52
C THR A 257 -30.51 38.39 36.51
N ASP A 258 -30.84 39.28 37.44
CA ASP A 258 -29.93 39.64 38.53
C ASP A 258 -29.80 38.49 39.54
N THR A 259 -28.59 38.30 40.07
CA THR A 259 -28.30 37.16 40.94
C THR A 259 -28.27 37.58 42.40
N VAL A 260 -28.99 36.83 43.24
CA VAL A 260 -28.83 36.80 44.70
C VAL A 260 -28.50 35.35 45.03
N VAL A 261 -27.39 35.09 45.72
CA VAL A 261 -26.82 33.79 46.15
C VAL A 261 -25.67 33.24 45.30
N THR A 262 -24.49 33.18 45.92
CA THR A 262 -23.28 32.49 45.46
C THR A 262 -23.43 30.98 45.69
N PRO A 263 -23.36 30.11 44.66
CA PRO A 263 -23.49 28.68 44.86
C PRO A 263 -22.26 28.10 45.56
N ALA A 264 -22.45 27.19 46.54
CA ALA A 264 -21.37 26.35 47.04
C ALA A 264 -20.92 25.36 45.95
N VAL A 265 -19.64 25.40 45.60
CA VAL A 265 -19.04 24.54 44.57
C VAL A 265 -18.03 23.61 45.24
N GLY A 266 -18.11 22.31 44.98
CA GLY A 266 -17.16 21.32 45.50
C GLY A 266 -15.74 21.47 44.93
N PRO A 267 -14.78 20.62 45.33
CA PRO A 267 -13.41 20.69 44.84
C PRO A 267 -13.35 20.52 43.31
N MET A 268 -12.59 21.39 42.64
CA MET A 268 -12.43 21.41 41.18
C MET A 268 -10.95 21.34 40.80
N ILE A 269 -10.65 20.64 39.72
CA ILE A 269 -9.32 20.57 39.11
C ILE A 269 -9.31 21.37 37.80
N SER A 270 -8.17 21.99 37.48
CA SER A 270 -7.96 22.61 36.17
C SER A 270 -7.93 21.54 35.08
N ARG A 271 -8.60 21.84 33.97
CA ARG A 271 -8.61 21.06 32.73
C ARG A 271 -7.93 21.85 31.59
N GLY A 272 -7.26 22.95 31.92
CA GLY A 272 -6.59 23.83 30.98
C GLY A 272 -7.53 24.74 30.19
N ASN A 273 -7.03 25.25 29.08
CA ASN A 273 -7.67 26.28 28.26
C ASN A 273 -8.77 25.77 27.31
N LEU A 274 -9.31 26.70 26.50
CA LEU A 274 -10.35 26.49 25.49
C LEU A 274 -9.93 25.54 24.35
N VAL A 275 -8.62 25.36 24.11
CA VAL A 275 -8.11 24.48 23.04
C VAL A 275 -8.57 23.04 23.33
N TYR A 276 -9.14 22.39 22.30
CA TYR A 276 -9.59 21.01 22.38
C TYR A 276 -8.49 20.08 22.93
N LYS A 277 -8.88 19.12 23.79
CA LYS A 277 -7.96 18.12 24.35
C LYS A 277 -8.32 16.73 23.82
N PHE A 278 -7.37 16.10 23.13
CA PHE A 278 -7.53 14.75 22.63
C PHE A 278 -7.42 13.72 23.75
N VAL A 279 -8.26 12.68 23.70
CA VAL A 279 -8.18 11.54 24.61
C VAL A 279 -6.88 10.78 24.33
N LYS A 280 -6.08 10.50 25.38
CA LYS A 280 -4.76 9.86 25.24
C LYS A 280 -4.84 8.48 24.57
N VAL A 281 -5.75 7.62 25.02
CA VAL A 281 -5.94 6.28 24.46
C VAL A 281 -7.12 6.29 23.49
N LEU A 282 -6.83 6.31 22.19
CA LEU A 282 -7.83 6.23 21.12
C LEU A 282 -8.27 4.78 20.85
N ALA A 283 -8.79 4.10 21.88
CA ALA A 283 -9.20 2.69 21.78
C ALA A 283 -10.35 2.46 20.78
N GLN A 284 -11.22 3.47 20.58
CA GLN A 284 -12.38 3.36 19.71
C GLN A 284 -12.00 3.43 18.23
N ILE A 285 -12.32 2.35 17.51
CA ILE A 285 -12.27 2.24 16.05
C ILE A 285 -13.69 2.54 15.53
N PRO A 286 -13.89 3.49 14.59
CA PRO A 286 -15.20 3.94 14.12
C PRO A 286 -15.88 2.96 13.13
N ILE A 287 -15.79 1.66 13.41
CA ILE A 287 -16.41 0.57 12.63
C ILE A 287 -17.52 -0.11 13.44
N LEU A 288 -17.34 -0.21 14.75
CA LEU A 288 -18.31 -0.84 15.64
C LEU A 288 -18.23 -0.22 17.03
N MET A 289 -19.40 0.01 17.64
CA MET A 289 -19.53 0.47 19.00
C MET A 289 -20.04 -0.67 19.87
N LYS A 290 -19.16 -1.27 20.67
CA LYS A 290 -19.48 -2.34 21.63
C LYS A 290 -19.08 -1.92 23.03
N LYS A 291 -19.80 -2.43 24.03
CA LYS A 291 -19.39 -2.30 25.43
C LYS A 291 -18.11 -3.09 25.67
N LEU A 292 -17.06 -2.39 26.10
CA LEU A 292 -15.71 -2.93 26.30
C LEU A 292 -15.47 -3.44 27.73
N ASP A 293 -16.52 -3.54 28.54
CA ASP A 293 -16.47 -4.05 29.91
C ASP A 293 -16.15 -5.55 29.94
N ASP A 294 -15.50 -6.03 31.01
CA ASP A 294 -15.05 -7.42 31.20
C ASP A 294 -14.33 -8.01 29.97
N PRO A 295 -13.23 -7.38 29.49
CA PRO A 295 -12.64 -7.73 28.21
C PRO A 295 -11.94 -9.11 28.20
N VAL A 296 -11.39 -9.58 29.32
CA VAL A 296 -10.52 -10.77 29.36
C VAL A 296 -11.25 -12.07 28.92
N PRO A 297 -12.40 -12.45 29.49
CA PRO A 297 -13.12 -13.65 29.05
C PRO A 297 -13.58 -13.55 27.58
N LYS A 298 -14.01 -12.35 27.16
CA LYS A 298 -14.45 -12.10 25.78
C LYS A 298 -13.32 -12.27 24.77
N ILE A 299 -12.13 -11.76 25.10
CA ILE A 299 -10.93 -11.93 24.27
C ILE A 299 -10.56 -13.41 24.14
N ALA A 300 -10.51 -14.13 25.27
CA ALA A 300 -10.14 -15.54 25.27
C ALA A 300 -11.12 -16.41 24.46
N ASP A 301 -12.43 -16.18 24.61
CA ASP A 301 -13.46 -16.85 23.82
C ASP A 301 -13.35 -16.52 22.31
N MET A 302 -13.17 -15.24 21.99
CA MET A 302 -13.11 -14.80 20.60
C MET A 302 -11.88 -15.31 19.88
N ILE A 303 -10.71 -15.35 20.53
CA ILE A 303 -9.50 -15.97 19.96
C ILE A 303 -9.74 -17.45 19.64
N LYS A 304 -10.36 -18.21 20.56
CA LYS A 304 -10.67 -19.63 20.34
C LYS A 304 -11.64 -19.82 19.16
N ARG A 305 -12.71 -19.02 19.10
CA ARG A 305 -13.69 -19.06 18.00
C ARG A 305 -13.06 -18.69 16.66
N LEU A 306 -12.27 -17.62 16.60
CA LEU A 306 -11.61 -17.16 15.38
C LEU A 306 -10.56 -18.15 14.88
N ALA A 307 -9.77 -18.73 15.78
CA ALA A 307 -8.82 -19.78 15.44
C ALA A 307 -9.53 -21.01 14.84
N GLN A 308 -10.63 -21.46 15.46
CA GLN A 308 -11.40 -22.60 14.97
C GLN A 308 -12.08 -22.31 13.62
N ALA A 309 -12.66 -21.11 13.44
CA ALA A 309 -13.35 -20.73 12.22
C ALA A 309 -12.41 -20.66 11.00
N ASN A 310 -11.13 -20.33 11.22
CA ASN A 310 -10.15 -20.11 10.16
C ASN A 310 -9.13 -21.26 10.01
N ILE A 311 -9.33 -22.40 10.69
CA ILE A 311 -8.32 -23.48 10.74
C ILE A 311 -8.14 -24.23 9.41
N TYR A 312 -9.22 -24.36 8.61
CA TYR A 312 -9.19 -25.06 7.32
C TYR A 312 -9.20 -24.09 6.14
N GLN A 313 -10.14 -23.15 6.16
CA GLN A 313 -10.34 -22.14 5.12
C GLN A 313 -10.58 -20.78 5.78
N THR A 314 -10.32 -19.69 5.07
CA THR A 314 -10.61 -18.35 5.59
C THR A 314 -12.11 -18.12 5.68
N ASP A 315 -12.62 -17.85 6.88
CA ASP A 315 -14.02 -17.47 7.09
C ASP A 315 -14.17 -15.95 7.05
N SER A 316 -14.48 -15.44 5.85
CA SER A 316 -14.71 -14.01 5.61
C SER A 316 -15.90 -13.41 6.38
N ALA A 317 -16.79 -14.23 6.97
CA ALA A 317 -17.87 -13.72 7.82
C ALA A 317 -17.33 -13.26 9.19
N THR A 318 -16.24 -13.87 9.66
CA THR A 318 -15.63 -13.58 10.98
C THR A 318 -14.54 -12.51 10.93
N SER A 319 -14.17 -12.03 9.74
CA SER A 319 -13.04 -11.09 9.57
C SER A 319 -13.25 -9.75 10.27
N GLU A 320 -14.50 -9.27 10.40
CA GLU A 320 -14.84 -8.05 11.14
C GLU A 320 -14.71 -8.22 12.67
N ASP A 321 -14.89 -9.44 13.19
CA ASP A 321 -14.74 -9.73 14.63
C ASP A 321 -13.28 -9.54 15.09
N VAL A 322 -12.32 -9.68 14.17
CA VAL A 322 -10.90 -9.38 14.44
C VAL A 322 -10.69 -7.91 14.81
N VAL A 323 -11.47 -6.98 14.22
CA VAL A 323 -11.41 -5.56 14.58
C VAL A 323 -11.94 -5.34 16.01
N VAL A 324 -12.96 -6.09 16.42
CA VAL A 324 -13.49 -6.07 17.78
C VAL A 324 -12.45 -6.61 18.77
N LEU A 325 -11.71 -7.64 18.38
CA LEU A 325 -10.58 -8.18 19.16
C LEU A 325 -9.54 -7.09 19.44
N PHE A 326 -9.17 -6.31 18.42
CA PHE A 326 -8.24 -5.20 18.57
C PHE A 326 -8.75 -4.13 19.56
N GLN A 327 -10.02 -3.74 19.47
CA GLN A 327 -10.62 -2.77 20.40
C GLN A 327 -10.59 -3.27 21.85
N LEU A 328 -10.91 -4.55 22.09
CA LEU A 328 -10.88 -5.14 23.43
C LEU A 328 -9.46 -5.20 24.00
N LEU A 329 -8.47 -5.58 23.19
CA LEU A 329 -7.07 -5.59 23.59
C LEU A 329 -6.55 -4.18 23.94
N ARG A 330 -6.98 -3.14 23.22
CA ARG A 330 -6.57 -1.75 23.51
C ARG A 330 -6.99 -1.25 24.88
N VAL A 331 -8.03 -1.82 25.50
CA VAL A 331 -8.51 -1.43 26.84
C VAL A 331 -8.00 -2.33 27.98
N THR A 332 -7.27 -3.42 27.70
CA THR A 332 -6.77 -4.33 28.74
C THR A 332 -5.47 -3.86 29.41
N SER A 333 -5.30 -4.12 30.71
CA SER A 333 -4.05 -3.83 31.41
C SER A 333 -2.94 -4.84 31.09
N LEU A 334 -1.71 -4.58 31.53
CA LEU A 334 -0.60 -5.52 31.38
C LEU A 334 -0.87 -6.84 32.13
N GLU A 335 -1.45 -6.77 33.32
CA GLU A 335 -1.83 -7.95 34.11
C GLU A 335 -2.84 -8.82 33.37
N ASN A 336 -3.80 -8.19 32.68
CA ASN A 336 -4.76 -8.88 31.84
C ASN A 336 -4.08 -9.63 30.68
N HIS A 337 -3.06 -9.05 30.05
CA HIS A 337 -2.28 -9.72 28.99
C HIS A 337 -1.55 -10.96 29.51
N GLU A 338 -0.99 -10.88 30.72
CA GLU A 338 -0.33 -12.02 31.38
C GLU A 338 -1.31 -13.15 31.72
N VAL A 339 -2.54 -12.81 32.12
CA VAL A 339 -3.62 -13.80 32.33
C VAL A 339 -4.01 -14.47 31.02
N LEU A 340 -4.20 -13.70 29.94
CA LEU A 340 -4.52 -14.23 28.61
C LEU A 340 -3.42 -15.17 28.09
N TRP A 341 -2.15 -14.81 28.29
CA TRP A 341 -1.03 -15.67 27.91
C TRP A 341 -1.09 -17.03 28.62
N LYS A 342 -1.29 -17.04 29.94
CA LYS A 342 -1.41 -18.30 30.70
C LYS A 342 -2.58 -19.18 30.21
N GLN A 343 -3.69 -18.57 29.77
CA GLN A 343 -4.86 -19.29 29.29
C GLN A 343 -4.72 -19.82 27.85
N LEU A 344 -3.99 -19.11 26.98
CA LEU A 344 -3.98 -19.37 25.53
C LEU A 344 -2.67 -19.99 25.03
N SER A 345 -1.56 -19.83 25.75
CA SER A 345 -0.23 -20.29 25.30
C SER A 345 -0.06 -21.81 25.20
N GLY A 346 -0.93 -22.60 25.84
CA GLY A 346 -0.87 -24.06 25.81
C GLY A 346 -1.37 -24.71 24.50
N ASN A 347 -1.95 -23.93 23.58
CA ASN A 347 -2.36 -24.37 22.25
C ASN A 347 -1.70 -23.48 21.20
N ASP A 348 -0.99 -24.06 20.24
CA ASP A 348 -0.18 -23.32 19.27
C ASP A 348 -0.99 -22.33 18.42
N GLU A 349 -2.24 -22.68 18.07
CA GLU A 349 -3.12 -21.78 17.33
C GLU A 349 -3.57 -20.60 18.18
N HIS A 350 -4.10 -20.85 19.38
CA HIS A 350 -4.54 -19.78 20.28
C HIS A 350 -3.38 -18.84 20.65
N ARG A 351 -2.21 -19.42 20.89
CA ARG A 351 -0.95 -18.72 21.16
C ARG A 351 -0.56 -17.82 19.99
N ARG A 352 -0.59 -18.32 18.75
CA ARG A 352 -0.28 -17.53 17.56
C ARG A 352 -1.26 -16.38 17.37
N TRP A 353 -2.56 -16.65 17.51
CA TRP A 353 -3.59 -15.61 17.43
C TRP A 353 -3.41 -14.51 18.48
N LEU A 354 -3.04 -14.86 19.72
CA LEU A 354 -2.74 -13.87 20.75
C LEU A 354 -1.51 -13.03 20.37
N LEU A 355 -0.42 -13.66 19.93
CA LEU A 355 0.80 -12.95 19.52
C LEU A 355 0.60 -12.05 18.30
N ASP A 356 -0.21 -12.47 17.33
CA ASP A 356 -0.50 -11.68 16.12
C ASP A 356 -1.46 -10.51 16.38
N THR A 357 -2.30 -10.58 17.43
CA THR A 357 -3.31 -9.54 17.73
C THR A 357 -2.91 -8.59 18.86
N ILE A 358 -2.10 -9.03 19.84
CA ILE A 358 -1.67 -8.21 20.99
C ILE A 358 -0.86 -6.97 20.58
N VAL A 359 -0.25 -7.01 19.39
CA VAL A 359 0.47 -5.87 18.80
C VAL A 359 -0.40 -4.63 18.60
N GLU A 360 -1.72 -4.81 18.48
CA GLU A 360 -2.69 -3.73 18.28
C GLU A 360 -3.01 -2.91 19.54
N VAL A 361 -2.49 -3.31 20.70
CA VAL A 361 -2.47 -2.46 21.90
C VAL A 361 -1.67 -1.18 21.64
N ALA A 362 -0.61 -1.28 20.82
CA ALA A 362 0.12 -0.16 20.23
C ALA A 362 0.66 0.89 21.24
N ASP A 363 0.99 0.49 22.47
CA ASP A 363 1.63 1.33 23.50
C ASP A 363 2.60 0.54 24.42
N ALA A 364 2.99 1.11 25.56
CA ALA A 364 4.00 0.55 26.48
C ALA A 364 3.66 -0.86 26.97
N ARG A 365 2.36 -1.18 27.05
CA ARG A 365 1.88 -2.45 27.59
C ARG A 365 2.33 -3.62 26.72
N VAL A 366 2.33 -3.48 25.38
CA VAL A 366 2.79 -4.57 24.51
C VAL A 366 4.30 -4.78 24.59
N LEU A 367 5.08 -3.70 24.74
CA LEU A 367 6.53 -3.81 24.92
C LEU A 367 6.88 -4.55 26.21
N LYS A 368 6.25 -4.16 27.33
CA LYS A 368 6.43 -4.85 28.62
C LYS A 368 6.00 -6.31 28.55
N PHE A 369 4.92 -6.62 27.84
CA PHE A 369 4.48 -8.00 27.62
C PHE A 369 5.54 -8.82 26.86
N LEU A 370 6.06 -8.32 25.74
CA LEU A 370 7.10 -8.99 24.94
C LEU A 370 8.40 -9.14 25.72
N LYS A 371 8.78 -8.12 26.48
CA LYS A 371 9.93 -8.14 27.38
C LYS A 371 9.84 -9.27 28.39
N ASN A 372 8.67 -9.48 29.00
CA ASN A 372 8.45 -10.60 29.92
C ASN A 372 8.63 -11.94 29.21
N ARG A 373 8.12 -12.09 27.97
CA ARG A 373 8.32 -13.32 27.17
C ARG A 373 9.80 -13.57 26.85
N PHE A 374 10.54 -12.51 26.47
CA PHE A 374 11.97 -12.60 26.15
C PHE A 374 12.81 -12.98 27.38
N LYS A 375 12.45 -12.47 28.57
CA LYS A 375 13.10 -12.85 29.84
C LYS A 375 12.78 -14.29 30.24
N ALA A 376 11.54 -14.73 30.03
CA ALA A 376 11.13 -16.09 30.31
C ALA A 376 11.69 -17.12 29.30
N GLY A 377 12.02 -16.69 28.08
CA GLY A 377 12.44 -17.58 27.00
C GLY A 377 11.32 -18.51 26.54
N ASP A 378 10.06 -18.14 26.76
CA ASP A 378 8.88 -18.95 26.46
C ASP A 378 8.25 -18.64 25.09
N VAL A 379 9.01 -17.93 24.23
CA VAL A 379 8.75 -17.67 22.81
C VAL A 379 9.92 -18.10 21.94
N SER A 380 9.65 -18.59 20.74
CA SER A 380 10.69 -18.89 19.74
C SER A 380 11.25 -17.60 19.13
N ALA A 381 12.46 -17.66 18.58
CA ALA A 381 13.07 -16.51 17.90
C ALA A 381 12.24 -16.00 16.71
N ASN A 382 11.52 -16.89 16.02
CA ASN A 382 10.64 -16.54 14.91
C ASN A 382 9.37 -15.82 15.38
N GLU A 383 8.68 -16.35 16.40
CA GLU A 383 7.53 -15.68 17.03
C GLU A 383 7.93 -14.29 17.54
N ALA A 384 9.04 -14.22 18.29
CA ALA A 384 9.59 -13.00 18.82
C ALA A 384 9.88 -11.96 17.72
N GLY A 385 10.54 -12.37 16.63
CA GLY A 385 10.88 -11.49 15.52
C GLY A 385 9.65 -10.94 14.81
N GLN A 386 8.68 -11.79 14.50
CA GLN A 386 7.44 -11.37 13.85
C GLN A 386 6.61 -10.42 14.71
N THR A 387 6.39 -10.77 15.98
CA THR A 387 5.57 -9.94 16.88
C THR A 387 6.24 -8.60 17.19
N LEU A 388 7.56 -8.58 17.42
CA LEU A 388 8.31 -7.35 17.69
C LEU A 388 8.31 -6.39 16.49
N LEU A 389 8.53 -6.92 15.29
CA LEU A 389 8.53 -6.13 14.05
C LEU A 389 7.20 -5.38 13.88
N ILE A 390 6.07 -6.08 14.04
CA ILE A 390 4.75 -5.47 13.90
C ILE A 390 4.47 -4.51 15.06
N ALA A 391 4.77 -4.90 16.30
CA ALA A 391 4.59 -4.03 17.46
C ALA A 391 5.29 -2.68 17.25
N PHE A 392 6.58 -2.69 16.90
CA PHE A 392 7.36 -1.45 16.69
C PHE A 392 6.80 -0.61 15.54
N ASN A 393 6.27 -1.25 14.50
CA ASN A 393 5.59 -0.56 13.41
C ASN A 393 4.20 -0.02 13.80
N HIS A 394 3.54 -0.48 14.86
CA HIS A 394 2.20 0.00 15.23
C HIS A 394 2.21 0.93 16.44
N LEU A 395 3.27 0.93 17.26
CA LEU A 395 3.42 1.79 18.43
C LEU A 395 3.07 3.26 18.16
N ALA A 396 2.34 3.83 19.12
CA ALA A 396 2.26 5.28 19.30
C ALA A 396 3.66 5.83 19.60
N ALA A 397 3.97 7.01 19.10
CA ALA A 397 5.25 7.67 19.35
C ALA A 397 5.18 8.45 20.67
N GLU A 398 5.41 7.77 21.79
CA GLU A 398 5.48 8.39 23.13
C GLU A 398 6.88 8.22 23.74
N THR A 399 7.32 9.21 24.52
CA THR A 399 8.63 9.28 25.21
C THR A 399 8.95 8.06 26.06
N ASP A 400 7.95 7.51 26.77
CA ASP A 400 8.09 6.38 27.68
C ASP A 400 8.33 5.02 26.98
N LEU A 401 8.30 4.99 25.63
CA LEU A 401 8.34 3.78 24.80
C LEU A 401 9.69 3.48 24.16
N MET A 402 10.70 4.32 24.44
CA MET A 402 12.07 4.14 23.93
C MET A 402 12.81 3.06 24.73
N GLU A 403 12.27 1.84 24.75
CA GLU A 403 12.79 0.71 25.53
C GLU A 403 14.09 0.15 24.93
N MET A 404 15.21 0.80 25.23
CA MET A 404 16.56 0.41 24.79
C MET A 404 16.99 -0.99 25.28
N GLU A 405 16.26 -1.59 26.22
CA GLU A 405 16.59 -2.87 26.85
C GLU A 405 16.62 -4.03 25.84
N PHE A 406 15.76 -4.04 24.80
CA PHE A 406 15.75 -5.09 23.78
C PHE A 406 17.09 -5.22 23.03
N LEU A 407 17.84 -4.11 22.88
CA LEU A 407 19.17 -4.11 22.25
C LEU A 407 20.26 -4.77 23.13
N SER A 408 19.99 -4.88 24.44
CA SER A 408 20.93 -5.44 25.42
C SER A 408 20.60 -6.88 25.83
N MET A 409 19.37 -7.35 25.59
CA MET A 409 18.90 -8.66 26.03
C MET A 409 19.65 -9.84 25.40
N PRO A 410 20.06 -10.86 26.17
CA PRO A 410 20.67 -12.08 25.64
C PRO A 410 19.77 -12.82 24.65
N PHE A 411 18.46 -12.90 24.92
CA PHE A 411 17.51 -13.56 24.04
C PHE A 411 17.42 -12.91 22.66
N SER A 412 17.51 -11.58 22.57
CA SER A 412 17.56 -10.86 21.27
C SER A 412 18.75 -11.28 20.41
N LYS A 413 19.85 -11.72 21.04
CA LYS A 413 21.08 -12.18 20.38
C LYS A 413 21.13 -13.71 20.21
N SER A 414 20.08 -14.44 20.60
CA SER A 414 20.02 -15.90 20.50
C SER A 414 19.98 -16.41 19.06
N HIS A 415 19.50 -15.59 18.12
CA HIS A 415 19.41 -15.93 16.72
C HIS A 415 19.75 -14.71 15.83
N PRO A 416 20.58 -14.85 14.78
CA PRO A 416 21.00 -13.71 13.94
C PRO A 416 19.84 -12.94 13.31
N MET A 417 18.81 -13.64 12.83
CA MET A 417 17.64 -12.98 12.22
C MET A 417 16.86 -12.16 13.26
N LEU A 418 16.70 -12.69 14.48
CA LEU A 418 16.05 -11.95 15.56
C LEU A 418 16.84 -10.68 15.92
N TRP A 419 18.17 -10.80 16.05
CA TRP A 419 19.03 -9.66 16.34
C TRP A 419 18.92 -8.57 15.26
N ASN A 420 18.98 -8.96 13.99
CA ASN A 420 18.82 -8.04 12.87
C ASN A 420 17.45 -7.33 12.93
N THR A 421 16.37 -8.07 13.15
CA THR A 421 15.02 -7.51 13.27
C THR A 421 14.89 -6.55 14.45
N VAL A 422 15.46 -6.86 15.62
CA VAL A 422 15.44 -5.99 16.81
C VAL A 422 16.12 -4.66 16.52
N VAL A 423 17.34 -4.69 15.97
CA VAL A 423 18.15 -3.50 15.73
C VAL A 423 17.54 -2.62 14.63
N LEU A 424 17.08 -3.22 13.53
CA LEU A 424 16.43 -2.49 12.43
C LEU A 424 15.09 -1.88 12.86
N SER A 425 14.27 -2.63 13.60
CA SER A 425 12.97 -2.14 14.09
C SER A 425 13.16 -0.99 15.06
N TYR A 426 14.17 -1.04 15.94
CA TYR A 426 14.47 0.07 16.84
C TYR A 426 14.81 1.35 16.07
N GLY A 427 15.57 1.25 14.97
CA GLY A 427 15.78 2.38 14.05
C GLY A 427 14.47 2.96 13.52
N SER A 428 13.55 2.12 13.06
CA SER A 428 12.24 2.55 12.57
C SER A 428 11.39 3.23 13.65
N LEU A 429 11.47 2.74 14.90
CA LEU A 429 10.81 3.35 16.05
C LEU A 429 11.34 4.76 16.34
N VAL A 430 12.67 4.94 16.34
CA VAL A 430 13.31 6.26 16.47
C VAL A 430 12.84 7.22 15.39
N TYR A 431 12.75 6.76 14.13
CA TYR A 431 12.26 7.60 13.04
C TYR A 431 10.85 8.14 13.30
N ARG A 432 9.91 7.24 13.64
CA ARG A 432 8.50 7.59 13.90
C ARG A 432 8.37 8.54 15.08
N TYR A 433 9.09 8.26 16.16
CA TYR A 433 9.13 9.10 17.36
C TYR A 433 9.55 10.54 17.02
N CYS A 434 10.64 10.70 16.27
CA CYS A 434 11.12 12.01 15.86
C CYS A 434 10.17 12.75 14.88
N THR A 435 9.36 12.04 14.10
CA THR A 435 8.40 12.65 13.16
C THR A 435 7.16 13.21 13.86
N TYR A 436 6.64 12.53 14.89
CA TYR A 436 5.36 12.89 15.51
C TYR A 436 5.44 13.96 16.59
N GLU A 437 6.44 13.89 17.48
CA GLU A 437 6.49 14.78 18.64
C GLU A 437 7.29 16.06 18.41
N TYR A 438 8.32 16.03 17.55
CA TYR A 438 9.37 17.05 17.64
C TYR A 438 9.58 17.95 16.44
N GLY A 439 9.19 17.59 15.20
CA GLY A 439 9.22 18.43 13.99
C GLY A 439 10.56 19.08 13.57
N THR A 440 11.31 19.64 14.51
CA THR A 440 12.57 20.36 14.41
C THR A 440 13.61 19.97 15.49
N SER A 441 13.27 19.33 16.62
CA SER A 441 14.27 19.01 17.67
C SER A 441 14.07 17.65 18.36
N CYS A 442 14.50 16.56 17.72
CA CYS A 442 14.44 15.22 18.33
C CYS A 442 15.59 15.00 19.34
N PRO A 443 15.34 14.41 20.53
CA PRO A 443 16.39 14.16 21.53
C PRO A 443 17.48 13.18 21.07
N VAL A 444 18.76 13.53 21.24
CA VAL A 444 19.89 12.66 20.86
C VAL A 444 19.91 11.33 21.62
N ALA A 445 19.41 11.32 22.87
CA ALA A 445 19.37 10.14 23.73
C ALA A 445 18.69 8.94 23.07
N VAL A 446 17.71 9.17 22.19
CA VAL A 446 16.93 8.09 21.57
C VAL A 446 17.70 7.33 20.49
N VAL A 447 18.61 8.01 19.78
CA VAL A 447 19.45 7.39 18.74
C VAL A 447 20.79 6.91 19.28
N GLN A 448 21.21 7.38 20.46
CA GLN A 448 22.52 7.08 21.05
C GLN A 448 22.88 5.59 21.05
N PRO A 449 22.00 4.63 21.41
CA PRO A 449 22.33 3.20 21.37
C PRO A 449 22.76 2.71 19.99
N LEU A 450 22.13 3.22 18.93
CA LEU A 450 22.49 2.85 17.56
C LEU A 450 23.83 3.48 17.17
N LEU A 451 24.10 4.71 17.62
CA LEU A 451 25.41 5.33 17.41
C LEU A 451 26.53 4.54 18.11
N ASP A 452 26.27 4.06 19.32
CA ASP A 452 27.23 3.25 20.09
C ASP A 452 27.48 1.90 19.40
N LEU A 453 26.43 1.23 18.87
CA LEU A 453 26.57 -0.01 18.09
C LEU A 453 27.44 0.19 16.84
N VAL A 454 27.33 1.33 16.16
CA VAL A 454 28.19 1.64 15.00
C VAL A 454 29.66 1.76 15.43
N ILE A 455 29.92 2.47 16.54
CA ILE A 455 31.29 2.63 17.06
C ILE A 455 31.87 1.31 17.55
N ASP A 456 31.06 0.46 18.19
CA ASP A 456 31.52 -0.84 18.68
C ASP A 456 31.77 -1.82 17.54
N GLY A 457 30.96 -1.81 16.47
CA GLY A 457 31.23 -2.57 15.25
C GLY A 457 32.59 -2.20 14.63
N LEU A 458 32.92 -0.91 14.63
CA LEU A 458 34.22 -0.40 14.18
C LEU A 458 35.37 -0.88 15.08
N LYS A 459 35.21 -0.82 16.41
CA LYS A 459 36.23 -1.32 17.36
C LYS A 459 36.49 -2.82 17.22
N ARG A 460 35.44 -3.60 16.96
CA ARG A 460 35.53 -5.06 16.77
C ARG A 460 36.01 -5.46 15.38
N ASN A 461 36.14 -4.50 14.46
CA ASN A 461 36.46 -4.73 13.05
C ASN A 461 35.51 -5.77 12.39
N SER A 462 34.23 -5.74 12.75
CA SER A 462 33.21 -6.68 12.27
C SER A 462 32.39 -6.04 11.15
N GLU A 463 32.57 -6.51 9.91
CA GLU A 463 31.84 -5.99 8.74
C GLU A 463 30.32 -6.10 8.90
N LEU A 464 29.85 -7.25 9.38
CA LEU A 464 28.42 -7.53 9.56
C LEU A 464 27.79 -6.60 10.61
N ASP A 465 28.47 -6.37 11.74
CA ASP A 465 27.98 -5.49 12.80
C ASP A 465 27.95 -4.02 12.33
N MET A 466 28.99 -3.59 11.61
CA MET A 466 29.04 -2.25 11.01
C MET A 466 27.87 -2.04 10.02
N VAL A 467 27.64 -3.00 9.12
CA VAL A 467 26.56 -2.91 8.12
C VAL A 467 25.18 -2.87 8.80
N LEU A 468 24.91 -3.76 9.76
CA LEU A 468 23.63 -3.77 10.48
C LEU A 468 23.39 -2.46 11.22
N ALA A 469 24.39 -1.96 11.94
CA ALA A 469 24.27 -0.72 12.72
C ALA A 469 24.08 0.50 11.80
N LEU A 470 24.81 0.58 10.67
CA LEU A 470 24.65 1.62 9.64
C LEU A 470 23.24 1.59 9.01
N LYS A 471 22.70 0.40 8.74
CA LYS A 471 21.32 0.23 8.23
C LYS A 471 20.28 0.72 9.24
N ALA A 472 20.49 0.44 10.53
CA ALA A 472 19.59 0.86 11.60
C ALA A 472 19.60 2.37 11.87
N ILE A 473 20.78 3.03 11.87
CA ILE A 473 20.81 4.50 11.90
C ILE A 473 20.23 5.10 10.62
N GLY A 474 20.35 4.38 9.50
CA GLY A 474 19.70 4.71 8.23
C GLY A 474 18.18 4.73 8.37
N ASN A 475 17.60 3.71 9.02
CA ASN A 475 16.17 3.69 9.39
C ASN A 475 15.80 4.86 10.30
N ALA A 476 16.60 5.11 11.34
CA ALA A 476 16.36 6.18 12.32
C ALA A 476 16.34 7.58 11.69
N GLY A 477 17.19 7.85 10.70
CA GLY A 477 17.25 9.14 10.00
C GLY A 477 17.41 10.34 10.94
N HIS A 478 18.16 10.17 12.04
CA HIS A 478 18.33 11.21 13.06
C HIS A 478 19.51 12.13 12.69
N PRO A 479 19.36 13.47 12.62
CA PRO A 479 20.44 14.39 12.18
C PRO A 479 21.78 14.22 12.91
N SER A 480 21.76 13.96 14.23
CA SER A 480 22.97 13.68 15.01
C SER A 480 23.81 12.49 14.52
N SER A 481 23.23 11.60 13.71
CA SER A 481 23.93 10.46 13.10
C SER A 481 24.94 10.89 12.04
N ILE A 482 24.78 12.08 11.44
CA ILE A 482 25.65 12.57 10.36
C ILE A 482 27.13 12.58 10.77
N LYS A 483 27.44 13.02 11.99
CA LYS A 483 28.82 13.05 12.49
C LYS A 483 29.43 11.64 12.56
N THR A 484 28.66 10.67 13.01
CA THR A 484 29.08 9.27 13.08
C THR A 484 29.23 8.67 11.68
N ILE A 485 28.27 8.89 10.78
CA ILE A 485 28.29 8.41 9.39
C ILE A 485 29.51 8.97 8.64
N ARG A 486 29.82 10.27 8.80
CA ARG A 486 30.97 10.92 8.16
C ARG A 486 32.30 10.23 8.45
N ARG A 487 32.46 9.59 9.62
CA ARG A 487 33.67 8.83 9.98
C ARG A 487 33.92 7.62 9.06
N PHE A 488 32.86 7.07 8.46
CA PHE A 488 32.91 5.92 7.56
C PHE A 488 33.04 6.35 6.08
N LEU A 489 32.86 7.63 5.76
CA LEU A 489 32.85 8.11 4.38
C LEU A 489 34.25 8.58 3.94
N PRO A 490 34.81 8.02 2.85
CA PRO A 490 36.12 8.40 2.36
C PRO A 490 36.07 9.83 1.79
N GLY A 491 37.16 10.59 1.92
CA GLY A 491 37.24 11.95 1.37
C GLY A 491 36.43 13.03 2.09
N VAL A 492 35.69 12.67 3.14
CA VAL A 492 34.93 13.60 4.00
C VAL A 492 35.29 13.43 5.49
N SER A 493 35.75 12.24 5.90
CA SER A 493 36.26 12.01 7.26
C SER A 493 37.57 12.77 7.51
N ALA A 494 37.67 13.45 8.65
CA ALA A 494 38.91 14.06 9.13
C ALA A 494 39.99 13.02 9.50
N ALA A 495 39.58 11.78 9.81
CA ALA A 495 40.46 10.64 10.09
C ALA A 495 40.02 9.45 9.24
N PRO A 496 40.62 9.24 8.05
CA PRO A 496 40.20 8.19 7.13
C PRO A 496 40.47 6.80 7.72
N VAL A 497 39.46 5.95 7.74
CA VAL A 497 39.61 4.52 8.06
C VAL A 497 39.44 3.74 6.76
N THR A 498 40.38 2.85 6.47
CA THR A 498 40.26 1.93 5.32
C THR A 498 39.20 0.90 5.64
N LEU A 499 38.08 0.92 4.90
CA LEU A 499 36.92 0.06 5.14
C LEU A 499 36.54 -0.71 3.87
N PRO A 500 35.95 -1.91 3.99
CA PRO A 500 35.44 -2.66 2.85
C PRO A 500 34.38 -1.88 2.06
N PRO A 501 34.30 -2.04 0.72
CA PRO A 501 33.31 -1.34 -0.12
C PRO A 501 31.87 -1.49 0.37
N ARG A 502 31.51 -2.66 0.89
CA ARG A 502 30.19 -2.95 1.43
C ARG A 502 29.82 -2.08 2.64
N VAL A 503 30.77 -1.81 3.53
CA VAL A 503 30.57 -0.90 4.68
C VAL A 503 30.39 0.53 4.18
N LEU A 504 31.20 0.94 3.19
CA LEU A 504 31.11 2.27 2.59
C LEU A 504 29.74 2.48 1.91
N SER A 505 29.24 1.50 1.17
CA SER A 505 27.92 1.55 0.53
C SER A 505 26.80 1.63 1.56
N ALA A 506 26.88 0.85 2.64
CA ALA A 506 25.92 0.95 3.75
C ALA A 506 25.96 2.34 4.42
N ALA A 507 27.15 2.95 4.57
CA ALA A 507 27.31 4.29 5.11
C ALA A 507 26.67 5.36 4.21
N VAL A 508 26.85 5.29 2.88
CA VAL A 508 26.18 6.21 1.94
C VAL A 508 24.66 6.02 1.97
N GLN A 509 24.18 4.78 1.93
CA GLN A 509 22.74 4.48 1.97
C GLN A 509 22.07 4.86 3.30
N SER A 510 22.84 4.99 4.40
CA SER A 510 22.31 5.48 5.68
C SER A 510 21.87 6.95 5.63
N LEU A 511 22.26 7.71 4.59
CA LEU A 511 21.86 9.10 4.39
C LEU A 511 20.45 9.25 3.78
N ARG A 512 19.79 8.19 3.33
CA ARG A 512 18.50 8.25 2.59
C ARG A 512 17.38 9.02 3.33
N HIS A 513 17.16 8.72 4.60
CA HIS A 513 16.14 9.41 5.40
C HIS A 513 16.60 10.80 5.85
N LEU A 514 17.91 10.99 5.98
CA LEU A 514 18.51 12.30 6.24
C LEU A 514 18.38 13.22 5.02
N ALA A 515 18.31 12.69 3.80
CA ALA A 515 18.10 13.48 2.59
C ALA A 515 16.76 14.24 2.60
N VAL A 516 15.78 13.74 3.37
CA VAL A 516 14.48 14.41 3.58
C VAL A 516 14.50 15.37 4.77
N ARG A 517 15.21 15.01 5.86
CA ARG A 517 15.21 15.79 7.12
C ARG A 517 16.25 16.91 7.18
N ASP A 518 17.42 16.70 6.59
CA ASP A 518 18.53 17.64 6.52
C ASP A 518 19.17 17.58 5.11
N PRO A 519 18.43 18.02 4.06
CA PRO A 519 18.88 17.91 2.67
C PRO A 519 20.19 18.64 2.41
N HIS A 520 20.43 19.78 3.07
CA HIS A 520 21.64 20.58 2.86
C HIS A 520 22.90 19.85 3.32
N SER A 521 22.91 19.31 4.55
CA SER A 521 24.07 18.55 5.03
C SER A 521 24.36 17.31 4.19
N VAL A 522 23.31 16.68 3.64
CA VAL A 522 23.45 15.51 2.76
C VAL A 522 23.96 15.90 1.37
N GLN A 523 23.51 17.03 0.82
CA GLN A 523 24.02 17.59 -0.44
C GLN A 523 25.52 17.82 -0.35
N ASP A 524 26.01 18.46 0.71
CA ASP A 524 27.45 18.74 0.90
C ASP A 524 28.28 17.45 0.91
N ILE A 525 27.81 16.42 1.62
CA ILE A 525 28.48 15.13 1.71
C ILE A 525 28.49 14.42 0.36
N THR A 526 27.33 14.31 -0.29
CA THR A 526 27.17 13.55 -1.53
C THR A 526 27.88 14.18 -2.72
N VAL A 527 27.88 15.51 -2.82
CA VAL A 527 28.63 16.24 -3.85
C VAL A 527 30.13 16.02 -3.69
N SER A 528 30.63 16.11 -2.45
CA SER A 528 32.05 15.85 -2.15
C SER A 528 32.46 14.43 -2.57
N LEU A 529 31.65 13.41 -2.25
CA LEU A 529 31.89 12.03 -2.68
C LEU A 529 31.82 11.87 -4.21
N PHE A 530 30.89 12.54 -4.87
CA PHE A 530 30.69 12.41 -6.30
C PHE A 530 31.87 12.99 -7.12
N VAL A 531 32.39 14.16 -6.72
CA VAL A 531 33.43 14.89 -7.46
C VAL A 531 34.81 14.24 -7.35
N GLN A 532 35.08 13.52 -6.25
CA GLN A 532 36.36 12.88 -6.01
C GLN A 532 36.55 11.64 -6.89
N ARG A 533 37.23 11.81 -8.04
CA ARG A 533 37.43 10.76 -9.06
C ARG A 533 38.23 9.53 -8.60
N HIS A 534 38.99 9.64 -7.52
CA HIS A 534 39.76 8.52 -6.96
C HIS A 534 38.90 7.56 -6.13
N LEU A 535 37.68 7.96 -5.76
CA LEU A 535 36.78 7.11 -5.00
C LEU A 535 36.20 5.99 -5.88
N PRO A 536 35.85 4.83 -5.30
CA PRO A 536 35.28 3.73 -6.07
C PRO A 536 34.02 4.15 -6.83
N THR A 537 33.89 3.69 -8.09
CA THR A 537 32.75 3.97 -8.99
C THR A 537 31.39 3.80 -8.30
N GLU A 538 31.22 2.72 -7.52
CA GLU A 538 29.99 2.41 -6.81
C GLU A 538 29.60 3.50 -5.79
N ILE A 539 30.55 4.00 -5.01
CA ILE A 539 30.33 5.03 -3.99
C ILE A 539 29.93 6.36 -4.65
N ARG A 540 30.57 6.69 -5.77
CA ARG A 540 30.23 7.91 -6.56
C ARG A 540 28.82 7.82 -7.15
N MET A 541 28.41 6.65 -7.66
CA MET A 541 27.05 6.43 -8.17
C MET A 541 26.01 6.46 -7.05
N LEU A 542 26.27 5.83 -5.90
CA LEU A 542 25.37 5.90 -4.73
C LEU A 542 25.25 7.33 -4.20
N ALA A 543 26.35 8.08 -4.15
CA ALA A 543 26.33 9.49 -3.77
C ALA A 543 25.49 10.32 -4.75
N CYS A 544 25.61 10.09 -6.06
CA CYS A 544 24.77 10.72 -7.08
C CYS A 544 23.29 10.36 -6.87
N MET A 545 22.96 9.09 -6.61
CA MET A 545 21.60 8.65 -6.32
C MET A 545 21.00 9.40 -5.12
N ILE A 546 21.69 9.41 -3.97
CA ILE A 546 21.23 10.10 -2.75
C ILE A 546 21.17 11.61 -2.96
N LEU A 547 22.10 12.21 -3.71
CA LEU A 547 22.05 13.63 -4.05
C LEU A 547 20.73 13.99 -4.73
N PHE A 548 20.28 13.22 -5.74
CA PHE A 548 19.02 13.49 -6.42
C PHE A 548 17.78 13.20 -5.56
N GLU A 549 17.87 12.35 -4.53
CA GLU A 549 16.81 12.19 -3.52
C GLU A 549 16.60 13.47 -2.68
N THR A 550 17.63 14.30 -2.49
CA THR A 550 17.52 15.61 -1.79
C THR A 550 16.80 16.70 -2.59
N LYS A 551 16.39 16.42 -3.84
CA LYS A 551 15.83 17.39 -4.79
C LYS A 551 16.73 18.62 -4.98
N PRO A 552 17.93 18.45 -5.55
CA PRO A 552 18.94 19.51 -5.62
C PRO A 552 18.48 20.69 -6.49
N PRO A 553 18.86 21.94 -6.13
CA PRO A 553 18.51 23.12 -6.91
C PRO A 553 19.27 23.16 -8.25
N LEU A 554 18.80 23.99 -9.19
CA LEU A 554 19.39 24.14 -10.54
C LEU A 554 20.90 24.41 -10.50
N ALA A 555 21.37 25.23 -9.56
CA ALA A 555 22.79 25.53 -9.40
C ALA A 555 23.61 24.26 -9.18
N LEU A 556 23.14 23.39 -8.27
CA LEU A 556 23.83 22.15 -7.94
C LEU A 556 23.75 21.11 -9.07
N VAL A 557 22.61 21.03 -9.75
CA VAL A 557 22.47 20.21 -10.97
C VAL A 557 23.42 20.68 -12.07
N SER A 558 23.58 21.99 -12.22
CA SER A 558 24.54 22.58 -13.18
C SER A 558 25.99 22.27 -12.80
N THR A 559 26.33 22.31 -11.51
CA THR A 559 27.64 21.89 -11.01
C THR A 559 27.93 20.44 -11.33
N VAL A 560 27.00 19.52 -11.03
CA VAL A 560 27.12 18.09 -11.39
C VAL A 560 27.27 17.91 -12.89
N THR A 561 26.52 18.68 -13.68
CA THR A 561 26.60 18.67 -15.16
C THR A 561 27.99 19.06 -15.65
N ALA A 562 28.58 20.12 -15.09
CA ALA A 562 29.94 20.54 -15.43
C ALA A 562 30.97 19.45 -15.10
N PHE A 563 30.88 18.82 -13.93
CA PHE A 563 31.77 17.71 -13.57
C PHE A 563 31.60 16.50 -14.48
N LEU A 564 30.36 16.19 -14.88
CA LEU A 564 30.08 15.09 -15.81
C LEU A 564 30.66 15.31 -17.20
N LEU A 565 30.75 16.56 -17.67
CA LEU A 565 31.39 16.86 -18.96
C LEU A 565 32.86 16.45 -18.99
N GLU A 566 33.54 16.41 -17.84
CA GLU A 566 34.92 15.97 -17.70
C GLU A 566 35.07 14.55 -17.16
N GLU A 567 33.96 13.83 -16.95
CA GLU A 567 34.00 12.47 -16.40
C GLU A 567 34.67 11.50 -17.37
N ALA A 568 35.58 10.69 -16.82
CA ALA A 568 36.31 9.65 -17.54
C ALA A 568 35.74 8.25 -17.26
N ASP A 569 35.18 8.02 -16.07
CA ASP A 569 34.53 6.75 -15.74
C ASP A 569 33.16 6.64 -16.42
N MET A 570 33.08 5.80 -17.45
CA MET A 570 31.87 5.62 -18.24
C MET A 570 30.71 5.00 -17.45
N HIS A 571 30.97 4.27 -16.35
CA HIS A 571 29.90 3.79 -15.47
C HIS A 571 29.26 4.94 -14.70
N VAL A 572 30.07 5.83 -14.10
CA VAL A 572 29.58 7.03 -13.40
C VAL A 572 28.84 7.97 -14.37
N ALA A 573 29.43 8.20 -15.55
CA ALA A 573 28.82 9.04 -16.59
C ALA A 573 27.49 8.47 -17.10
N SER A 574 27.46 7.19 -17.46
CA SER A 574 26.24 6.51 -17.95
C SER A 574 25.14 6.52 -16.89
N PHE A 575 25.47 6.16 -15.65
CA PHE A 575 24.51 6.14 -14.55
C PHE A 575 23.91 7.52 -14.33
N SER A 576 24.76 8.53 -14.12
CA SER A 576 24.31 9.89 -13.82
C SER A 576 23.53 10.51 -14.98
N TYR A 577 23.99 10.34 -16.23
CA TYR A 577 23.26 10.81 -17.40
C TYR A 577 21.89 10.14 -17.53
N SER A 578 21.79 8.83 -17.30
CA SER A 578 20.49 8.13 -17.35
C SER A 578 19.55 8.54 -16.21
N LEU A 579 20.08 8.78 -15.01
CA LEU A 579 19.31 9.28 -13.86
C LEU A 579 18.71 10.66 -14.18
N ILE A 580 19.57 11.63 -14.54
CA ILE A 580 19.16 12.99 -14.94
C ILE A 580 18.18 12.92 -16.13
N GLY A 581 18.48 12.09 -17.13
CA GLY A 581 17.64 11.88 -18.31
C GLY A 581 16.25 11.34 -18.01
N SER A 582 16.13 10.45 -17.02
CA SER A 582 14.85 9.89 -16.60
C SER A 582 14.04 10.88 -15.75
N ILE A 583 14.69 11.58 -14.81
CA ILE A 583 14.05 12.62 -13.99
C ILE A 583 13.60 13.81 -14.85
N ALA A 584 14.34 14.15 -15.92
CA ALA A 584 13.95 15.21 -16.85
C ALA A 584 12.60 14.97 -17.56
N LYS A 585 12.09 13.73 -17.55
CA LYS A 585 10.80 13.33 -18.13
C LYS A 585 9.71 13.10 -17.08
N SER A 586 10.04 13.25 -15.81
CA SER A 586 9.14 13.00 -14.69
C SER A 586 7.93 13.94 -14.73
N SER A 587 6.76 13.36 -14.48
CA SER A 587 5.45 14.02 -14.44
C SER A 587 4.93 14.25 -13.02
N THR A 588 5.60 13.69 -12.01
CA THR A 588 5.20 13.79 -10.61
C THR A 588 5.42 15.20 -10.02
N PRO A 589 4.51 15.69 -9.14
CA PRO A 589 4.57 17.06 -8.64
C PRO A 589 5.86 17.40 -7.89
N ASP A 590 6.40 16.50 -7.06
CA ASP A 590 7.63 16.72 -6.28
C ASP A 590 8.89 16.83 -7.14
N ASN A 591 8.84 16.38 -8.39
CA ASN A 591 9.92 16.49 -9.35
C ASN A 591 9.82 17.71 -10.25
N HIS A 592 8.77 18.54 -10.18
CA HIS A 592 8.52 19.60 -11.15
C HIS A 592 9.72 20.55 -11.40
N PHE A 593 10.34 21.05 -10.32
CA PHE A 593 11.52 21.92 -10.45
C PHE A 593 12.78 21.14 -10.83
N LEU A 594 12.94 19.93 -10.27
CA LEU A 594 14.10 19.08 -10.52
C LEU A 594 14.13 18.59 -11.98
N SER A 595 12.98 18.22 -12.56
CA SER A 595 12.84 17.77 -13.94
C SER A 595 13.19 18.89 -14.92
N THR A 596 12.82 20.13 -14.59
CA THR A 596 13.22 21.32 -15.35
C THR A 596 14.74 21.50 -15.34
N ALA A 597 15.37 21.44 -14.17
CA ALA A 597 16.82 21.52 -14.05
C ALA A 597 17.54 20.38 -14.78
N CYS A 598 17.02 19.15 -14.65
CA CYS A 598 17.54 17.98 -15.34
C CYS A 598 17.37 18.09 -16.86
N ASN A 599 16.29 18.70 -17.36
CA ASN A 599 16.08 18.91 -18.80
C ASN A 599 17.19 19.77 -19.42
N VAL A 600 17.60 20.83 -18.71
CA VAL A 600 18.74 21.67 -19.10
C VAL A 600 20.03 20.85 -19.12
N ALA A 601 20.30 20.11 -18.04
CA ALA A 601 21.48 19.25 -17.93
C ALA A 601 21.56 18.20 -19.05
N VAL A 602 20.45 17.55 -19.39
CA VAL A 602 20.38 16.55 -20.47
C VAL A 602 20.76 17.16 -21.80
N LYS A 603 20.25 18.36 -22.12
CA LYS A 603 20.59 19.05 -23.38
C LYS A 603 22.10 19.35 -23.48
N ILE A 604 22.74 19.68 -22.37
CA ILE A 604 24.19 19.93 -22.29
C ILE A 604 24.99 18.62 -22.43
N LEU A 605 24.54 17.54 -21.79
CA LEU A 605 25.26 16.26 -21.74
C LEU A 605 25.01 15.37 -22.97
N ALA A 606 23.88 15.54 -23.66
CA ALA A 606 23.45 14.69 -24.77
C ALA A 606 24.48 14.55 -25.92
N PRO A 607 25.22 15.61 -26.33
CA PRO A 607 26.26 15.47 -27.35
C PRO A 607 27.34 14.45 -26.98
N LYS A 608 27.70 14.33 -25.70
CA LYS A 608 28.76 13.43 -25.22
C LYS A 608 28.22 12.06 -24.81
N PHE A 609 27.08 12.00 -24.10
CA PHE A 609 26.60 10.76 -23.46
C PHE A 609 25.27 10.22 -24.03
N GLY A 610 24.67 10.90 -25.01
CA GLY A 610 23.37 10.51 -25.59
C GLY A 610 23.35 9.17 -26.34
N ARG A 611 24.51 8.55 -26.59
CA ARG A 611 24.66 7.28 -27.34
C ARG A 611 25.23 6.12 -26.50
N VAL A 612 25.30 6.25 -25.17
CA VAL A 612 25.94 5.24 -24.31
C VAL A 612 25.06 3.99 -24.15
N SER A 613 25.62 2.82 -24.51
CA SER A 613 24.96 1.50 -24.51
C SER A 613 24.55 1.00 -23.11
N TYR A 614 23.73 -0.07 -23.07
CA TYR A 614 23.24 -0.75 -21.85
C TYR A 614 24.30 -1.58 -21.10
N HIS A 615 25.50 -1.74 -21.66
CA HIS A 615 26.61 -2.44 -20.99
C HIS A 615 27.09 -1.71 -19.73
N TYR A 616 26.98 -0.38 -19.69
CA TYR A 616 27.34 0.44 -18.53
C TYR A 616 26.22 0.53 -17.48
N SER A 617 26.51 1.17 -16.35
CA SER A 617 25.53 1.40 -15.29
C SER A 617 24.38 2.28 -15.76
N LYS A 618 23.17 2.03 -15.23
CA LYS A 618 21.93 2.71 -15.63
C LYS A 618 21.05 3.00 -14.43
N ALA A 619 20.32 4.10 -14.52
CA ALA A 619 19.23 4.47 -13.65
C ALA A 619 18.00 4.76 -14.51
N MET A 620 16.84 4.32 -14.04
CA MET A 620 15.56 4.50 -14.71
C MET A 620 14.55 4.99 -13.70
N HIS A 621 13.82 6.04 -14.05
CA HIS A 621 12.70 6.58 -13.31
C HIS A 621 11.48 6.56 -14.24
N LEU A 622 10.43 5.84 -13.84
CA LEU A 622 9.16 5.72 -14.55
C LEU A 622 8.06 6.22 -13.63
N ASP A 623 7.31 7.23 -14.05
CA ASP A 623 6.22 7.76 -13.24
C ASP A 623 4.99 8.12 -14.06
N TRP A 624 3.88 8.26 -13.34
CA TRP A 624 2.66 8.89 -13.83
C TRP A 624 1.96 9.58 -12.65
N PHE A 625 1.26 10.68 -12.94
CA PHE A 625 0.44 11.39 -11.97
C PHE A 625 -0.81 11.94 -12.65
N ASN A 626 -1.94 11.87 -11.95
CA ASN A 626 -3.21 12.45 -12.41
C ASN A 626 -3.63 13.58 -11.46
N ASP A 627 -3.93 14.76 -12.03
CA ASP A 627 -4.25 15.97 -11.27
C ASP A 627 -5.68 16.00 -10.71
N ASP A 628 -6.63 15.31 -11.34
CA ASP A 628 -8.02 15.24 -10.86
C ASP A 628 -8.13 14.33 -9.63
N PHE A 629 -7.39 13.23 -9.64
CA PHE A 629 -7.34 12.26 -8.55
C PHE A 629 -6.25 12.55 -7.52
N LEU A 630 -5.32 13.48 -7.81
CA LEU A 630 -4.14 13.77 -6.97
C LEU A 630 -3.38 12.51 -6.54
N ILE A 631 -3.30 11.54 -7.45
CA ILE A 631 -2.72 10.22 -7.25
C ILE A 631 -1.66 9.96 -8.32
N GLY A 632 -0.63 9.24 -7.96
CA GLY A 632 0.37 8.79 -8.92
C GLY A 632 1.28 7.72 -8.35
N THR A 633 2.09 7.14 -9.22
CA THR A 633 3.11 6.18 -8.82
C THR A 633 4.42 6.51 -9.50
N ALA A 634 5.53 6.22 -8.84
CA ALA A 634 6.85 6.22 -9.46
C ALA A 634 7.58 4.92 -9.14
N THR A 635 8.31 4.40 -10.13
CA THR A 635 9.20 3.24 -10.00
C THR A 635 10.60 3.63 -10.42
N GLU A 636 11.57 3.35 -9.56
CA GLU A 636 12.98 3.64 -9.79
C GLU A 636 13.77 2.34 -9.83
N ILE A 637 14.60 2.18 -10.86
CA ILE A 637 15.46 1.01 -11.04
C ILE A 637 16.90 1.50 -11.20
N PHE A 638 17.79 1.08 -10.30
CA PHE A 638 19.21 1.41 -10.31
C PHE A 638 20.03 0.15 -10.55
N MET A 639 20.91 0.19 -11.54
CA MET A 639 21.81 -0.89 -11.90
C MET A 639 23.25 -0.40 -11.84
N LEU A 640 23.95 -0.75 -10.77
CA LEU A 640 25.34 -0.37 -10.52
C LEU A 640 26.26 -1.48 -11.01
N LYS A 641 27.25 -1.12 -11.83
CA LYS A 641 28.24 -2.01 -12.44
C LYS A 641 29.62 -1.40 -12.23
N ASN A 642 30.67 -2.18 -12.45
CA ASN A 642 32.05 -1.70 -12.45
C ASN A 642 32.78 -2.22 -13.69
N ALA A 643 33.94 -1.63 -14.00
CA ALA A 643 34.73 -2.02 -15.17
C ALA A 643 35.22 -3.48 -15.13
N ALA A 644 35.15 -4.14 -13.97
CA ALA A 644 35.65 -5.50 -13.75
C ALA A 644 34.57 -6.59 -13.81
N SER A 645 33.31 -6.26 -14.13
CA SER A 645 32.19 -7.23 -14.11
C SER A 645 31.07 -6.90 -15.10
N TYR A 646 30.64 -7.91 -15.86
CA TYR A 646 29.44 -7.85 -16.71
C TYR A 646 28.14 -7.93 -15.88
N ILE A 647 28.18 -8.66 -14.76
CA ILE A 647 27.06 -8.78 -13.81
C ILE A 647 27.01 -7.51 -12.94
N PRO A 648 25.82 -6.91 -12.77
CA PRO A 648 25.64 -5.79 -11.85
C PRO A 648 26.15 -6.11 -10.44
N THR A 649 26.91 -5.18 -9.89
CA THR A 649 27.30 -5.20 -8.48
C THR A 649 26.09 -5.09 -7.58
N GLU A 650 25.17 -4.19 -7.92
CA GLU A 650 23.97 -3.94 -7.15
C GLU A 650 22.81 -3.59 -8.08
N ILE A 651 21.64 -4.14 -7.78
CA ILE A 651 20.37 -3.79 -8.40
C ILE A 651 19.43 -3.33 -7.29
N VAL A 652 18.87 -2.13 -7.43
CA VAL A 652 17.89 -1.59 -6.49
C VAL A 652 16.62 -1.24 -7.26
N THR A 653 15.47 -1.69 -6.78
CA THR A 653 14.16 -1.32 -7.30
C THR A 653 13.35 -0.66 -6.20
N LYS A 654 12.83 0.54 -6.43
CA LYS A 654 12.04 1.32 -5.46
C LYS A 654 10.68 1.67 -6.05
N GLY A 655 9.61 1.49 -5.27
CA GLY A 655 8.28 2.01 -5.59
C GLY A 655 7.91 3.22 -4.72
N LYS A 656 7.20 4.19 -5.29
CA LYS A 656 6.61 5.34 -4.59
C LYS A 656 5.14 5.48 -4.97
N PHE A 657 4.32 5.85 -3.99
CA PHE A 657 2.89 6.12 -4.15
C PHE A 657 2.59 7.54 -3.69
N HIS A 658 2.07 8.36 -4.60
CA HIS A 658 1.66 9.73 -4.33
C HIS A 658 0.16 9.73 -4.07
N PHE A 659 -0.26 10.23 -2.92
CA PHE A 659 -1.68 10.34 -2.55
C PHE A 659 -1.90 11.42 -1.49
N ILE A 660 -2.99 12.18 -1.59
CA ILE A 660 -3.45 13.12 -0.52
C ILE A 660 -2.32 14.06 -0.07
N GLY A 661 -1.62 14.67 -1.03
CA GLY A 661 -0.53 15.60 -0.73
C GLY A 661 0.68 14.97 -0.01
N LYS A 662 0.85 13.65 -0.08
CA LYS A 662 1.94 12.90 0.55
C LYS A 662 2.56 11.87 -0.42
N ILE A 663 3.76 11.43 -0.08
CA ILE A 663 4.53 10.40 -0.79
C ILE A 663 4.82 9.29 0.20
N LEU A 664 4.36 8.09 -0.12
CA LEU A 664 4.68 6.87 0.61
C LEU A 664 5.59 6.01 -0.26
N GLN A 665 6.79 5.75 0.23
CA GLN A 665 7.65 4.74 -0.40
C GLN A 665 7.00 3.37 -0.20
N LEU A 666 6.84 2.57 -1.24
CA LEU A 666 6.22 1.25 -1.12
C LEU A 666 7.27 0.21 -0.73
N VAL A 667 7.48 -0.79 -1.58
CA VAL A 667 8.52 -1.81 -1.42
C VAL A 667 9.78 -1.35 -2.14
N GLU A 668 10.92 -1.51 -1.47
CA GLU A 668 12.25 -1.44 -2.07
C GLU A 668 12.93 -2.79 -1.95
N LEU A 669 13.48 -3.27 -3.06
CA LEU A 669 14.25 -4.51 -3.14
C LEU A 669 15.65 -4.19 -3.62
N GLY A 670 16.65 -4.62 -2.87
CA GLY A 670 18.05 -4.48 -3.25
C GLY A 670 18.77 -5.81 -3.25
N PHE A 671 19.53 -6.06 -4.30
CA PHE A 671 20.36 -7.26 -4.49
C PHE A 671 21.79 -6.87 -4.79
N ARG A 672 22.75 -7.44 -4.06
CA ARG A 672 24.19 -7.19 -4.22
C ARG A 672 24.93 -8.49 -4.47
N ALA A 673 25.68 -8.58 -5.56
CA ALA A 673 26.33 -9.82 -6.01
C ALA A 673 27.86 -9.75 -5.89
N ASP A 674 28.42 -9.57 -4.69
CA ASP A 674 29.87 -9.39 -4.53
C ASP A 674 30.70 -10.64 -4.81
N GLY A 675 30.29 -11.81 -4.33
CA GLY A 675 31.06 -13.05 -4.54
C GLY A 675 30.85 -13.68 -5.93
N ILE A 676 29.66 -13.58 -6.52
CA ILE A 676 29.33 -14.24 -7.80
C ILE A 676 30.10 -13.64 -8.99
N LYS A 677 30.55 -12.38 -8.90
CA LYS A 677 31.35 -11.71 -9.94
C LYS A 677 32.60 -12.50 -10.33
N GLU A 678 33.23 -13.20 -9.38
CA GLU A 678 34.46 -13.95 -9.62
C GLU A 678 34.26 -15.11 -10.60
N LEU A 679 33.07 -15.72 -10.64
CA LEU A 679 32.76 -16.80 -11.60
C LEU A 679 32.78 -16.33 -13.06
N PHE A 680 32.47 -15.06 -13.28
CA PHE A 680 32.31 -14.50 -14.62
C PHE A 680 33.56 -13.77 -15.13
N ARG A 681 34.62 -13.66 -14.32
CA ARG A 681 35.88 -12.97 -14.71
C ARG A 681 36.70 -13.70 -15.77
N GLN A 682 36.65 -15.04 -15.83
CA GLN A 682 37.51 -15.83 -16.72
C GLN A 682 36.84 -16.20 -18.06
N ASN A 683 35.52 -16.10 -18.19
CA ASN A 683 34.75 -16.56 -19.36
C ASN A 683 34.09 -15.40 -20.17
N ILE A 684 34.69 -14.21 -20.11
CA ILE A 684 34.11 -12.95 -20.65
C ILE A 684 33.92 -12.98 -22.18
N GLN A 685 34.68 -13.79 -22.92
CA GLN A 685 34.63 -13.83 -24.40
C GLN A 685 33.41 -14.57 -24.99
N VAL A 686 32.52 -15.14 -24.18
CA VAL A 686 31.43 -16.04 -24.65
C VAL A 686 30.07 -15.33 -24.75
N PHE A 687 29.92 -14.10 -24.24
CA PHE A 687 28.62 -13.44 -24.12
C PHE A 687 28.40 -12.38 -25.21
N ASN A 688 27.46 -12.65 -26.14
CA ASN A 688 27.13 -11.71 -27.22
C ASN A 688 26.08 -10.66 -26.78
N GLY A 689 25.57 -10.73 -25.55
CA GLY A 689 24.73 -9.69 -24.94
C GLY A 689 23.28 -9.60 -25.44
N HIS A 690 22.85 -10.55 -26.27
CA HIS A 690 21.49 -10.61 -26.83
C HIS A 690 20.51 -11.47 -26.01
N LEU A 691 20.95 -12.05 -24.87
CA LEU A 691 20.17 -12.99 -24.05
C LEU A 691 19.66 -14.19 -24.88
N SER A 692 20.50 -14.69 -25.80
CA SER A 692 20.20 -15.83 -26.67
C SER A 692 20.24 -17.17 -25.91
N TYR A 693 19.68 -18.24 -26.48
CA TYR A 693 19.76 -19.59 -25.89
C TYR A 693 21.21 -20.05 -25.66
N SER A 694 22.15 -19.66 -26.54
CA SER A 694 23.58 -19.87 -26.35
C SER A 694 24.16 -19.12 -25.15
N ASP A 695 23.72 -17.88 -24.90
CA ASP A 695 24.13 -17.12 -23.70
C ASP A 695 23.61 -17.79 -22.43
N PHE A 696 22.37 -18.29 -22.42
CA PHE A 696 21.80 -19.04 -21.29
C PHE A 696 22.58 -20.34 -21.01
N LYS A 697 22.96 -21.09 -22.05
CA LYS A 697 23.78 -22.31 -21.91
C LYS A 697 25.17 -22.00 -21.36
N ALA A 698 25.78 -20.88 -21.78
CA ALA A 698 27.05 -20.41 -21.26
C ALA A 698 26.95 -19.95 -19.79
N ILE A 699 25.93 -19.19 -19.42
CA ILE A 699 25.66 -18.78 -18.03
C ILE A 699 25.50 -20.01 -17.14
N PHE A 700 24.72 -21.00 -17.58
CA PHE A 700 24.51 -22.24 -16.83
C PHE A 700 25.83 -23.00 -16.60
N LYS A 701 26.68 -23.10 -17.63
CA LYS A 701 27.99 -23.75 -17.53
C LYS A 701 28.92 -23.04 -16.53
N VAL A 702 28.90 -21.71 -16.48
CA VAL A 702 29.67 -20.92 -15.49
C VAL A 702 29.15 -21.12 -14.06
N LEU A 703 27.82 -21.21 -13.89
CA LEU A 703 27.21 -21.43 -12.57
C LEU A 703 27.48 -22.83 -12.00
N GLN A 704 27.89 -23.81 -12.84
CA GLN A 704 28.28 -25.15 -12.38
C GLN A 704 29.59 -25.13 -11.57
N ASP A 705 30.48 -24.16 -11.79
CA ASP A 705 31.77 -24.04 -11.10
C ASP A 705 31.70 -23.30 -9.75
N TRP A 706 30.52 -23.20 -9.14
CA TRP A 706 30.26 -22.48 -7.88
C TRP A 706 31.18 -22.89 -6.71
N GLN A 707 31.79 -24.08 -6.75
CA GLN A 707 32.74 -24.53 -5.72
C GLN A 707 34.02 -23.69 -5.67
N THR A 708 34.35 -22.98 -6.75
CA THR A 708 35.52 -22.09 -6.86
C THR A 708 35.34 -20.73 -6.17
N LEU A 709 34.13 -20.44 -5.66
CA LEU A 709 33.81 -19.18 -4.99
C LEU A 709 34.54 -19.02 -3.63
N PRO A 710 34.87 -17.78 -3.22
CA PRO A 710 35.53 -17.50 -1.95
C PRO A 710 34.67 -17.91 -0.73
N GLU A 711 35.29 -18.47 0.31
CA GLU A 711 34.61 -18.90 1.54
C GLU A 711 34.25 -17.68 2.43
N ASP A 712 35.09 -16.65 2.46
CA ASP A 712 35.02 -15.56 3.45
C ASP A 712 34.12 -14.38 3.04
N LYS A 713 33.43 -14.45 1.88
CA LYS A 713 32.63 -13.34 1.34
C LYS A 713 31.20 -13.76 1.00
N PRO A 714 30.19 -12.90 1.23
CA PRO A 714 28.84 -13.17 0.79
C PRO A 714 28.75 -13.21 -0.74
N LEU A 715 28.05 -14.23 -1.24
CA LEU A 715 27.89 -14.47 -2.67
C LEU A 715 26.82 -13.53 -3.24
N LEU A 716 25.71 -13.45 -2.53
CA LEU A 716 24.59 -12.56 -2.80
C LEU A 716 24.07 -12.00 -1.47
N SER A 717 23.89 -10.70 -1.37
CA SER A 717 23.16 -10.07 -0.28
C SER A 717 21.84 -9.53 -0.80
N ALA A 718 20.77 -9.69 -0.03
CA ALA A 718 19.46 -9.13 -0.35
C ALA A 718 18.93 -8.33 0.84
N TYR A 719 18.28 -7.22 0.56
CA TYR A 719 17.51 -6.48 1.57
C TYR A 719 16.14 -6.10 1.03
N THR A 720 15.22 -5.85 1.96
CA THR A 720 13.89 -5.35 1.65
C THR A 720 13.55 -4.21 2.60
N GLN A 721 13.01 -3.14 2.02
CA GLN A 721 12.43 -2.04 2.77
C GLN A 721 10.93 -1.93 2.47
N ILE A 722 10.15 -1.55 3.48
CA ILE A 722 8.74 -1.20 3.36
C ILE A 722 8.58 0.19 3.96
N PHE A 723 7.91 1.11 3.24
CA PHE A 723 7.71 2.48 3.73
C PHE A 723 9.03 3.21 4.03
N GLY A 724 10.06 2.90 3.24
CA GLY A 724 11.43 3.41 3.40
C GLY A 724 12.22 2.82 4.59
N GLN A 725 11.61 1.93 5.37
CA GLN A 725 12.23 1.29 6.53
C GLN A 725 12.72 -0.10 6.15
N GLU A 726 14.01 -0.36 6.34
CA GLU A 726 14.61 -1.66 6.12
C GLU A 726 14.20 -2.61 7.25
N PHE A 727 13.48 -3.69 6.94
CA PHE A 727 12.99 -4.64 7.95
C PHE A 727 13.66 -6.01 7.84
N PHE A 728 14.26 -6.30 6.69
CA PHE A 728 14.92 -7.57 6.43
C PHE A 728 16.18 -7.38 5.60
N PHE A 729 17.23 -8.09 5.99
CA PHE A 729 18.50 -8.17 5.29
C PHE A 729 19.12 -9.55 5.54
N ALA A 730 19.62 -10.19 4.50
CA ALA A 730 20.26 -11.49 4.57
C ALA A 730 21.39 -11.65 3.55
N ASP A 731 22.37 -12.47 3.94
CA ASP A 731 23.49 -12.89 3.09
C ASP A 731 23.36 -14.36 2.72
N LEU A 732 23.58 -14.66 1.45
CA LEU A 732 23.76 -15.99 0.92
C LEU A 732 25.26 -16.27 0.81
N ASN A 733 25.76 -17.13 1.69
CA ASN A 733 27.17 -17.53 1.73
C ASN A 733 27.35 -18.93 1.14
N LYS A 734 28.61 -19.27 0.82
CA LYS A 734 28.98 -20.58 0.31
C LYS A 734 28.61 -21.72 1.27
N ASP A 735 28.70 -21.51 2.58
CA ASP A 735 28.30 -22.49 3.59
C ASP A 735 26.80 -22.77 3.60
N LEU A 736 25.97 -21.74 3.41
CA LEU A 736 24.52 -21.93 3.30
C LEU A 736 24.20 -22.76 2.05
N ILE A 737 24.81 -22.43 0.90
CA ILE A 737 24.66 -23.20 -0.35
C ILE A 737 25.14 -24.64 -0.17
N ARG A 738 26.33 -24.85 0.43
CA ARG A 738 26.89 -26.17 0.72
C ARG A 738 25.98 -26.96 1.64
N SER A 739 25.43 -26.33 2.68
CA SER A 739 24.48 -26.94 3.61
C SER A 739 23.20 -27.36 2.89
N VAL A 740 22.61 -26.48 2.08
CA VAL A 740 21.41 -26.79 1.28
C VAL A 740 21.70 -27.92 0.30
N ILE A 741 22.75 -27.82 -0.51
CA ILE A 741 23.13 -28.83 -1.51
C ILE A 741 23.43 -30.18 -0.83
N LYS A 742 24.16 -30.21 0.28
CA LYS A 742 24.42 -31.43 1.05
C LYS A 742 23.12 -32.04 1.58
N THR A 743 22.17 -31.20 1.98
CA THR A 743 20.88 -31.60 2.53
C THR A 743 19.95 -32.20 1.46
N VAL A 744 19.95 -31.68 0.23
CA VAL A 744 19.14 -32.19 -0.90
C VAL A 744 19.91 -33.12 -1.85
N SER A 745 21.18 -33.40 -1.58
CA SER A 745 22.03 -34.21 -2.46
C SER A 745 21.48 -35.62 -2.67
N PRO A 746 21.59 -36.21 -3.88
CA PRO A 746 21.28 -37.62 -4.11
C PRO A 746 22.06 -38.59 -3.20
N SER A 747 23.21 -38.16 -2.65
CA SER A 747 24.01 -38.94 -1.71
C SER A 747 23.61 -38.77 -0.24
N ALA A 748 22.70 -37.85 0.10
CA ALA A 748 22.31 -37.56 1.47
C ALA A 748 21.54 -38.75 2.09
N GLY A 749 21.90 -39.10 3.32
CA GLY A 749 21.30 -40.21 4.08
C GLY A 749 20.23 -39.75 5.07
N LYS A 750 19.95 -40.61 6.06
CA LYS A 750 18.90 -40.44 7.08
C LYS A 750 19.14 -39.24 8.01
N GLU A 751 20.39 -38.80 8.13
CA GLU A 751 20.78 -37.62 8.88
C GLU A 751 20.30 -36.29 8.27
N SER A 752 19.83 -36.29 7.02
CA SER A 752 19.33 -35.09 6.35
C SER A 752 17.97 -34.63 6.91
N PRO A 753 17.77 -33.32 7.16
CA PRO A 753 16.45 -32.76 7.45
C PRO A 753 15.38 -33.09 6.40
N VAL A 754 15.78 -33.20 5.13
CA VAL A 754 14.88 -33.55 4.02
C VAL A 754 14.38 -34.99 4.15
N TRP A 755 15.20 -35.89 4.69
CA TRP A 755 14.78 -37.25 4.97
C TRP A 755 13.62 -37.28 5.98
N LYS A 756 13.73 -36.53 7.08
CA LYS A 756 12.64 -36.39 8.06
C LYS A 756 11.38 -35.79 7.44
N MET A 757 11.54 -34.81 6.54
CA MET A 757 10.40 -34.22 5.82
C MET A 757 9.70 -35.25 4.93
N ILE A 758 10.46 -36.09 4.22
CA ILE A 758 9.91 -37.18 3.41
C ILE A 758 9.23 -38.23 4.29
N GLU A 759 9.83 -38.62 5.42
CA GLU A 759 9.19 -39.55 6.37
C GLU A 759 7.87 -39.00 6.92
N ASN A 760 7.82 -37.69 7.22
CA ASN A 760 6.59 -37.03 7.65
C ASN A 760 5.55 -37.01 6.53
N LEU A 761 5.95 -36.75 5.28
CA LEU A 761 5.08 -36.85 4.11
C LEU A 761 4.57 -38.28 3.91
N GLN A 762 5.39 -39.31 4.16
CA GLN A 762 4.97 -40.72 4.07
C GLN A 762 3.96 -41.10 5.16
N LYS A 763 4.14 -40.58 6.38
CA LYS A 763 3.18 -40.74 7.49
C LYS A 763 1.87 -39.97 7.28
N GLY A 764 1.90 -38.94 6.44
CA GLY A 764 0.82 -37.98 6.26
C GLY A 764 1.09 -36.75 7.13
N MET A 765 1.16 -35.59 6.49
CA MET A 765 1.42 -34.31 7.13
C MET A 765 0.20 -33.42 6.96
N SER A 766 -0.20 -32.76 8.06
CA SER A 766 -1.16 -31.67 8.07
C SER A 766 -0.48 -30.44 8.64
N TRP A 767 -0.51 -29.34 7.90
CA TRP A 767 0.10 -28.08 8.29
C TRP A 767 -0.88 -26.94 8.05
N HIS A 768 -1.11 -26.11 9.07
CA HIS A 768 -1.99 -24.96 9.01
C HIS A 768 -1.26 -23.71 9.49
N TRP A 769 -1.53 -22.60 8.82
CA TRP A 769 -0.97 -21.31 9.16
C TRP A 769 -2.02 -20.23 8.91
N THR A 770 -2.36 -19.51 9.97
CA THR A 770 -3.30 -18.40 9.99
C THR A 770 -2.60 -17.16 10.51
N LYS A 771 -2.83 -16.01 9.86
CA LYS A 771 -2.27 -14.73 10.29
C LYS A 771 -3.31 -13.61 10.15
N PRO A 772 -3.93 -13.16 11.26
CA PRO A 772 -4.65 -11.89 11.31
C PRO A 772 -3.64 -10.75 11.35
N PHE A 773 -3.89 -9.68 10.60
CA PHE A 773 -2.97 -8.54 10.53
C PHE A 773 -3.69 -7.25 10.13
N LEU A 774 -3.55 -6.20 10.96
CA LEU A 774 -3.96 -4.85 10.61
C LEU A 774 -2.85 -4.18 9.79
N MET A 775 -2.93 -4.23 8.46
CA MET A 775 -1.87 -3.72 7.58
C MET A 775 -1.59 -2.23 7.76
N PHE A 776 -2.63 -1.43 7.98
CA PHE A 776 -2.48 -0.04 8.40
C PHE A 776 -3.75 0.50 9.09
N GLU A 777 -3.53 1.35 10.09
CA GLU A 777 -4.51 2.24 10.70
C GLU A 777 -4.03 3.67 10.47
N THR A 778 -4.76 4.45 9.68
CA THR A 778 -4.46 5.87 9.48
C THR A 778 -5.61 6.70 10.02
N ARG A 779 -5.29 7.74 10.80
CA ARG A 779 -6.31 8.59 11.44
C ARG A 779 -5.88 10.04 11.37
N TYR A 780 -6.81 10.89 10.98
CA TYR A 780 -6.74 12.33 11.12
C TYR A 780 -7.92 12.75 11.98
N ILE A 781 -7.64 13.41 13.11
CA ILE A 781 -8.68 13.86 14.02
C ILE A 781 -8.51 15.36 14.23
N GLN A 782 -9.55 16.13 13.94
CA GLN A 782 -9.60 17.59 14.10
C GLN A 782 -10.73 17.98 15.04
N ALA A 783 -10.50 19.01 15.85
CA ALA A 783 -11.57 19.61 16.64
C ALA A 783 -12.67 20.22 15.74
N THR A 784 -13.90 20.24 16.25
CA THR A 784 -15.01 21.03 15.69
C THR A 784 -15.41 22.12 16.69
N SER A 785 -16.13 23.12 16.23
CA SER A 785 -16.68 24.22 17.05
C SER A 785 -17.69 23.73 18.10
N LEU A 786 -18.20 22.50 17.95
CA LEU A 786 -19.06 21.82 18.91
C LEU A 786 -18.31 21.17 20.07
N GLY A 787 -16.98 21.09 20.00
CA GLY A 787 -16.21 20.27 20.92
C GLY A 787 -16.32 18.77 20.65
N LEU A 788 -16.74 18.40 19.44
CA LEU A 788 -16.75 17.02 18.96
C LEU A 788 -15.54 16.78 18.04
N PRO A 789 -14.88 15.63 18.11
CA PRO A 789 -13.79 15.28 17.20
C PRO A 789 -14.34 14.82 15.84
N LEU A 790 -14.00 15.53 14.76
CA LEU A 790 -14.15 14.98 13.41
C LEU A 790 -12.97 14.03 13.16
N GLU A 791 -13.26 12.79 12.81
CA GLU A 791 -12.29 11.77 12.45
C GLU A 791 -12.43 11.40 10.98
N ILE A 792 -11.31 11.42 10.26
CA ILE A 792 -11.11 10.78 8.97
C ILE A 792 -10.15 9.63 9.21
N SER A 793 -10.60 8.40 8.98
CA SER A 793 -9.78 7.23 9.28
C SER A 793 -9.92 6.14 8.23
N LYS A 794 -8.84 5.37 8.07
CA LYS A 794 -8.78 4.21 7.19
C LYS A 794 -8.19 3.04 7.94
N TYR A 795 -8.87 1.91 7.89
CA TYR A 795 -8.44 0.65 8.49
C TYR A 795 -8.38 -0.42 7.40
N TYR A 796 -7.29 -1.17 7.37
CA TYR A 796 -7.11 -2.27 6.44
C TYR A 796 -6.72 -3.55 7.17
N ASN A 797 -7.70 -4.39 7.44
CA ASN A 797 -7.53 -5.66 8.14
C ASN A 797 -7.37 -6.80 7.13
N THR A 798 -6.61 -7.83 7.49
CA THR A 798 -6.44 -9.03 6.67
C THR A 798 -6.37 -10.27 7.53
N VAL A 799 -7.07 -11.32 7.13
CA VAL A 799 -6.92 -12.67 7.66
C VAL A 799 -6.44 -13.56 6.53
N THR A 800 -5.22 -14.08 6.65
CA THR A 800 -4.64 -15.00 5.66
C THR A 800 -4.58 -16.40 6.24
N THR A 801 -4.98 -17.39 5.45
CA THR A 801 -4.99 -18.81 5.85
C THR A 801 -4.32 -19.64 4.76
N ILE A 802 -3.42 -20.51 5.18
CA ILE A 802 -2.80 -21.54 4.35
C ILE A 802 -2.91 -22.86 5.10
N THR A 803 -3.55 -23.84 4.47
CA THR A 803 -3.72 -25.19 5.00
C THR A 803 -3.26 -26.17 3.96
N VAL A 804 -2.40 -27.11 4.34
CA VAL A 804 -1.82 -28.11 3.45
C VAL A 804 -1.91 -29.47 4.12
N ASN A 805 -2.62 -30.39 3.49
CA ASN A 805 -2.58 -31.81 3.78
C ASN A 805 -1.85 -32.51 2.64
N ALA A 806 -0.87 -33.34 2.98
CA ALA A 806 -0.07 -34.05 1.98
C ALA A 806 0.35 -35.42 2.48
N LYS A 807 0.21 -36.42 1.62
CA LYS A 807 0.68 -37.78 1.85
C LYS A 807 1.38 -38.33 0.63
N ALA A 808 2.63 -38.78 0.81
CA ALA A 808 3.43 -39.38 -0.25
C ALA A 808 3.55 -40.90 -0.06
N ALA A 809 3.50 -41.67 -1.15
CA ALA A 809 3.94 -43.06 -1.17
C ALA A 809 5.06 -43.21 -2.21
N ILE A 810 6.09 -43.98 -1.85
CA ILE A 810 7.30 -44.14 -2.64
C ILE A 810 7.56 -45.63 -2.80
N SER A 811 7.67 -46.09 -4.05
CA SER A 811 7.93 -47.49 -4.39
C SER A 811 9.12 -47.62 -5.35
N PRO A 812 10.15 -48.42 -5.01
CA PRO A 812 10.37 -49.12 -3.74
C PRO A 812 10.69 -48.16 -2.57
N PRO A 813 10.50 -48.56 -1.30
CA PRO A 813 10.80 -47.71 -0.14
C PRO A 813 12.26 -47.26 -0.09
N LEU A 814 12.47 -46.02 0.35
CA LEU A 814 13.80 -45.45 0.54
C LEU A 814 14.58 -46.23 1.60
N THR A 815 15.79 -46.65 1.26
CA THR A 815 16.66 -47.41 2.17
C THR A 815 17.69 -46.51 2.83
N ASN A 816 18.61 -45.92 2.05
CA ASN A 816 19.79 -45.23 2.60
C ASN A 816 20.16 -43.88 1.93
N ARG A 817 19.62 -43.54 0.76
CA ARG A 817 20.05 -42.34 -0.01
C ARG A 817 18.90 -41.67 -0.74
N LEU A 818 18.83 -40.34 -0.71
CA LEU A 818 17.79 -39.55 -1.40
C LEU A 818 17.78 -39.76 -2.92
N GLY A 819 18.91 -40.10 -3.55
CA GLY A 819 19.00 -40.32 -4.98
C GLY A 819 18.10 -41.45 -5.51
N GLN A 820 17.65 -42.35 -4.64
CA GLN A 820 16.67 -43.38 -4.97
C GLN A 820 15.31 -42.78 -5.38
N LEU A 821 14.97 -41.56 -4.95
CA LEU A 821 13.75 -40.85 -5.37
C LEU A 821 13.70 -40.62 -6.88
N LEU A 822 14.85 -40.36 -7.52
CA LEU A 822 14.91 -40.08 -8.96
C LEU A 822 14.52 -41.29 -9.82
N THR A 823 14.61 -42.49 -9.25
CA THR A 823 14.29 -43.76 -9.94
C THR A 823 13.02 -44.42 -9.42
N SER A 824 12.45 -43.93 -8.32
CA SER A 824 11.27 -44.51 -7.68
C SER A 824 9.99 -43.96 -8.30
N ASP A 825 8.92 -44.76 -8.24
CA ASP A 825 7.57 -44.28 -8.50
C ASP A 825 7.09 -43.55 -7.25
N VAL A 826 6.85 -42.24 -7.37
CA VAL A 826 6.37 -41.38 -6.28
C VAL A 826 4.93 -41.02 -6.55
N SER A 827 4.03 -41.38 -5.64
CA SER A 827 2.66 -40.87 -5.63
C SER A 827 2.49 -39.88 -4.49
N LEU A 828 1.83 -38.75 -4.75
CA LEU A 828 1.52 -37.70 -3.80
C LEU A 828 0.02 -37.44 -3.87
N VAL A 829 -0.66 -37.50 -2.74
CA VAL A 829 -2.04 -37.03 -2.61
C VAL A 829 -1.97 -35.77 -1.76
N THR A 830 -2.56 -34.69 -2.25
CA THR A 830 -2.61 -33.43 -1.51
C THR A 830 -3.93 -32.71 -1.69
N ASP A 831 -4.42 -32.17 -0.59
CA ASP A 831 -5.54 -31.25 -0.53
C ASP A 831 -5.14 -30.07 0.35
N GLY A 832 -5.79 -28.93 0.14
CA GLY A 832 -5.49 -27.76 0.92
C GLY A 832 -6.22 -26.51 0.46
N PHE A 833 -5.86 -25.41 1.09
CA PHE A 833 -6.45 -24.11 0.87
C PHE A 833 -5.40 -23.02 1.03
N ALA A 834 -5.39 -22.05 0.13
CA ALA A 834 -4.68 -20.80 0.30
C ALA A 834 -5.62 -19.65 -0.01
N GLY A 835 -5.72 -18.69 0.91
CA GLY A 835 -6.63 -17.59 0.71
C GLY A 835 -6.49 -16.49 1.75
N PHE A 836 -7.18 -15.39 1.48
CA PHE A 836 -7.27 -14.29 2.41
C PHE A 836 -8.65 -13.63 2.36
N SER A 837 -9.01 -12.99 3.45
CA SER A 837 -10.10 -12.02 3.53
C SER A 837 -9.52 -10.68 3.97
N LYS A 838 -9.83 -9.62 3.24
CA LYS A 838 -9.34 -8.27 3.46
C LYS A 838 -10.51 -7.34 3.64
N ASP A 839 -10.56 -6.66 4.77
CA ASP A 839 -11.57 -5.65 5.06
C ASP A 839 -10.93 -4.26 5.01
N GLN A 840 -11.51 -3.38 4.19
CA GLN A 840 -11.14 -1.97 4.17
C GLN A 840 -12.32 -1.14 4.66
N PHE A 841 -12.05 -0.27 5.63
CA PHE A 841 -13.00 0.68 6.17
C PHE A 841 -12.46 2.09 5.99
N VAL A 842 -13.28 2.98 5.43
CA VAL A 842 -12.99 4.42 5.44
C VAL A 842 -14.11 5.12 6.15
N PHE A 843 -13.81 5.80 7.25
CA PHE A 843 -14.77 6.55 8.03
C PHE A 843 -14.48 8.05 7.93
N HIS A 844 -15.53 8.83 7.72
CA HIS A 844 -15.50 10.29 7.81
C HIS A 844 -16.69 10.73 8.65
N GLY A 845 -16.47 11.30 9.82
CA GLY A 845 -17.54 11.74 10.71
C GLY A 845 -17.10 11.98 12.14
N ILE A 846 -18.05 12.10 13.06
CA ILE A 846 -17.80 12.26 14.49
C ILE A 846 -17.58 10.89 15.13
N ASN A 847 -16.46 10.73 15.84
CA ASN A 847 -16.15 9.51 16.61
C ASN A 847 -15.83 9.84 18.07
N THR A 848 -16.69 9.41 18.99
CA THR A 848 -16.49 9.57 20.43
C THR A 848 -16.59 8.24 21.16
N ASP A 849 -16.28 8.24 22.47
CA ASP A 849 -16.46 7.10 23.37
C ASP A 849 -17.94 6.76 23.67
N ILE A 850 -18.88 7.63 23.28
CA ILE A 850 -20.31 7.51 23.60
C ILE A 850 -21.23 7.41 22.38
N PHE A 851 -20.86 7.99 21.24
CA PHE A 851 -21.58 7.87 19.98
C PHE A 851 -20.66 8.06 18.76
N GLN A 852 -21.11 7.55 17.62
CA GLN A 852 -20.49 7.72 16.30
C GLN A 852 -21.56 8.14 15.30
N CYS A 853 -21.26 9.12 14.45
CA CYS A 853 -22.09 9.44 13.29
C CYS A 853 -21.20 9.88 12.12
N GLY A 854 -21.43 9.34 10.93
CA GLY A 854 -20.62 9.67 9.77
C GLY A 854 -21.03 8.98 8.48
N ALA A 855 -20.14 9.07 7.48
CA ALA A 855 -20.15 8.23 6.31
C ALA A 855 -19.07 7.15 6.44
N GLU A 856 -19.42 5.91 6.12
CA GLU A 856 -18.53 4.75 6.21
C GLU A 856 -18.53 3.98 4.88
N LEU A 857 -17.38 3.89 4.23
CA LEU A 857 -17.14 2.95 3.14
C LEU A 857 -16.72 1.62 3.75
N LYS A 858 -17.45 0.55 3.39
CA LYS A 858 -17.06 -0.83 3.69
C LYS A 858 -16.67 -1.54 2.41
N SER A 859 -15.49 -2.14 2.38
CA SER A 859 -15.01 -2.97 1.27
C SER A 859 -14.49 -4.30 1.80
N LYS A 860 -14.94 -5.40 1.21
CA LYS A 860 -14.52 -6.76 1.53
C LYS A 860 -13.97 -7.42 0.28
N THR A 861 -12.71 -7.83 0.33
CA THR A 861 -12.03 -8.57 -0.74
C THR A 861 -11.69 -9.97 -0.25
N VAL A 862 -12.11 -10.99 -0.97
CA VAL A 862 -11.85 -12.40 -0.64
C VAL A 862 -11.09 -13.06 -1.77
N VAL A 863 -10.05 -13.81 -1.45
CA VAL A 863 -9.39 -14.76 -2.34
C VAL A 863 -9.46 -16.13 -1.69
N ALA A 864 -9.91 -17.12 -2.44
CA ALA A 864 -10.04 -18.49 -1.98
C ALA A 864 -9.55 -19.44 -3.07
N MET A 865 -8.41 -20.09 -2.82
CA MET A 865 -7.81 -21.08 -3.73
C MET A 865 -7.75 -22.43 -3.02
N PRO A 866 -8.85 -23.21 -3.00
CA PRO A 866 -8.79 -24.61 -2.61
C PRO A 866 -8.11 -25.43 -3.71
N TRP A 867 -7.36 -26.45 -3.33
CA TRP A 867 -6.86 -27.46 -4.25
C TRP A 867 -7.05 -28.87 -3.69
N GLU A 868 -7.22 -29.81 -4.59
CA GLU A 868 -7.21 -31.24 -4.32
C GLU A 868 -6.69 -31.91 -5.58
N PHE A 869 -5.59 -32.66 -5.47
CA PHE A 869 -5.08 -33.44 -6.59
C PHE A 869 -4.25 -34.62 -6.10
N SER A 870 -4.14 -35.63 -6.96
CA SER A 870 -3.13 -36.67 -6.81
C SER A 870 -2.13 -36.58 -7.95
N MET A 871 -0.86 -36.75 -7.65
CA MET A 871 0.24 -36.69 -8.60
C MET A 871 1.01 -37.99 -8.56
N LYS A 872 1.35 -38.54 -9.72
CA LYS A 872 2.31 -39.63 -9.85
C LYS A 872 3.47 -39.16 -10.70
N MET A 873 4.69 -39.41 -10.25
CA MET A 873 5.87 -39.05 -11.00
C MET A 873 6.93 -40.15 -10.96
N ASN A 874 7.63 -40.29 -12.08
CA ASN A 874 8.88 -41.02 -12.15
C ASN A 874 9.86 -40.22 -13.01
N VAL A 875 10.86 -39.63 -12.36
CA VAL A 875 11.84 -38.75 -13.01
C VAL A 875 12.66 -39.50 -14.05
N LYS A 876 13.02 -40.77 -13.81
CA LYS A 876 13.76 -41.59 -14.78
C LYS A 876 12.94 -41.91 -16.03
N LYS A 877 11.63 -42.08 -15.88
CA LYS A 877 10.70 -42.35 -17.01
C LYS A 877 10.23 -41.07 -17.71
N ASN A 878 10.54 -39.87 -17.18
CA ASN A 878 9.99 -38.58 -17.62
C ASN A 878 8.45 -38.56 -17.68
N THR A 879 7.81 -39.29 -16.75
CA THR A 879 6.35 -39.40 -16.68
C THR A 879 5.84 -38.60 -15.50
N PHE A 880 4.92 -37.67 -15.77
CA PHE A 880 4.23 -36.88 -14.75
C PHE A 880 2.73 -36.95 -15.01
N GLU A 881 2.00 -37.50 -14.05
CA GLU A 881 0.54 -37.62 -14.10
C GLU A 881 -0.05 -36.80 -12.95
N ILE A 882 -1.10 -36.03 -13.22
CA ILE A 882 -1.88 -35.29 -12.23
C ILE A 882 -3.35 -35.62 -12.45
N ASP A 883 -4.00 -36.17 -11.43
CA ASP A 883 -5.45 -36.39 -11.38
C ASP A 883 -6.10 -35.29 -10.54
N LEU A 884 -7.01 -34.54 -11.16
CA LEU A 884 -7.85 -33.52 -10.53
C LEU A 884 -9.29 -34.04 -10.39
N PRO A 885 -9.98 -33.77 -9.27
CA PRO A 885 -11.39 -34.10 -9.14
C PRO A 885 -12.26 -33.19 -10.03
N PRO A 886 -13.47 -33.63 -10.42
CA PRO A 886 -14.39 -32.83 -11.21
C PRO A 886 -14.93 -31.66 -10.38
N CYS A 887 -15.27 -30.56 -11.06
CA CYS A 887 -15.92 -29.42 -10.43
C CYS A 887 -17.34 -29.82 -9.97
N LYS A 888 -17.57 -29.91 -8.65
CA LYS A 888 -18.87 -30.31 -8.08
C LYS A 888 -19.68 -29.14 -7.51
N LYS A 889 -19.02 -28.02 -7.19
CA LYS A 889 -19.62 -26.89 -6.47
C LYS A 889 -19.11 -25.57 -7.05
N GLU A 890 -19.96 -24.56 -7.01
CA GLU A 890 -19.54 -23.20 -7.31
C GLU A 890 -18.49 -22.73 -6.28
N THR A 891 -17.37 -22.25 -6.78
CA THR A 891 -16.24 -21.74 -5.99
C THR A 891 -15.90 -20.33 -6.41
N LYS A 892 -16.06 -19.36 -5.50
CA LYS A 892 -15.61 -17.97 -5.69
C LYS A 892 -14.11 -17.89 -5.45
N LEU A 893 -13.32 -17.75 -6.51
CA LEU A 893 -11.85 -17.63 -6.41
C LEU A 893 -11.42 -16.25 -5.93
N PHE A 894 -12.14 -15.23 -6.36
CA PHE A 894 -11.92 -13.85 -5.99
C PHE A 894 -13.25 -13.12 -5.95
N SER A 895 -13.46 -12.29 -4.95
CA SER A 895 -14.57 -11.35 -4.93
C SER A 895 -14.18 -10.04 -4.26
N VAL A 896 -14.73 -8.94 -4.75
CA VAL A 896 -14.65 -7.60 -4.15
C VAL A 896 -16.06 -7.06 -4.05
N LYS A 897 -16.47 -6.73 -2.83
CA LYS A 897 -17.74 -6.07 -2.55
C LYS A 897 -17.46 -4.78 -1.82
N PHE A 898 -17.96 -3.64 -2.30
CA PHE A 898 -17.90 -2.40 -1.55
C PHE A 898 -19.17 -1.57 -1.67
N ASP A 899 -19.45 -0.77 -0.64
CA ASP A 899 -20.58 0.15 -0.58
C ASP A 899 -20.30 1.26 0.45
N VAL A 900 -21.07 2.35 0.40
CA VAL A 900 -20.93 3.52 1.27
C VAL A 900 -22.22 3.75 2.05
N TYR A 901 -22.11 3.91 3.36
CA TYR A 901 -23.24 4.01 4.27
C TYR A 901 -23.24 5.30 5.08
N ALA A 902 -24.41 5.86 5.34
CA ALA A 902 -24.64 6.78 6.44
C ALA A 902 -24.78 5.96 7.74
N VAL A 903 -23.94 6.22 8.74
CA VAL A 903 -23.89 5.47 9.99
C VAL A 903 -24.22 6.37 11.19
N SER A 904 -25.03 5.83 12.13
CA SER A 904 -25.23 6.41 13.48
C SER A 904 -25.27 5.26 14.49
N ARG A 905 -24.48 5.39 15.57
CA ARG A 905 -24.29 4.36 16.60
C ARG A 905 -24.16 5.04 17.96
N ASN A 906 -24.75 4.47 18.99
CA ASN A 906 -24.57 4.93 20.37
C ASN A 906 -24.26 3.76 21.33
N ILE A 907 -23.47 4.03 22.37
CA ILE A 907 -22.94 3.00 23.29
C ILE A 907 -24.00 2.44 24.25
N GLU A 908 -25.08 3.21 24.48
CA GLU A 908 -26.17 2.82 25.36
C GLU A 908 -27.11 1.80 24.69
N GLU A 909 -27.21 1.86 23.37
CA GLU A 909 -28.11 1.05 22.53
C GLU A 909 -27.35 0.51 21.30
N PRO A 910 -26.27 -0.27 21.49
CA PRO A 910 -25.41 -0.71 20.39
C PRO A 910 -26.13 -1.66 19.41
N SER A 911 -27.25 -2.28 19.82
CA SER A 911 -28.11 -3.09 18.97
C SER A 911 -29.00 -2.27 18.03
N LEU A 912 -29.17 -0.97 18.27
CA LEU A 912 -29.98 -0.05 17.45
C LEU A 912 -29.13 0.77 16.48
N ALA A 913 -27.87 0.36 16.23
CA ALA A 913 -27.00 0.99 15.26
C ALA A 913 -27.68 1.06 13.88
N LYS A 914 -27.74 2.26 13.29
CA LYS A 914 -28.33 2.52 11.98
C LYS A 914 -27.22 2.61 10.93
N MET A 915 -27.39 1.89 9.82
CA MET A 915 -26.49 1.90 8.67
C MET A 915 -27.34 1.90 7.40
N THR A 916 -27.52 3.06 6.80
CA THR A 916 -28.34 3.25 5.60
C THR A 916 -27.44 3.41 4.39
N PRO A 917 -27.60 2.65 3.29
CA PRO A 917 -26.84 2.88 2.07
C PRO A 917 -26.94 4.35 1.65
N MET A 918 -25.81 4.98 1.30
CA MET A 918 -25.80 6.38 0.89
C MET A 918 -26.68 6.62 -0.34
N MET A 919 -26.82 5.60 -1.19
CA MET A 919 -27.74 5.52 -2.31
C MET A 919 -28.72 4.36 -2.11
N PRO A 920 -29.86 4.57 -1.42
CA PRO A 920 -30.86 3.52 -1.25
C PRO A 920 -31.54 3.18 -2.58
N ASP A 921 -31.93 1.91 -2.74
CA ASP A 921 -32.62 1.44 -3.95
C ASP A 921 -33.98 2.14 -4.11
N SER A 922 -34.27 2.61 -5.33
CA SER A 922 -35.43 3.45 -5.66
C SER A 922 -36.78 2.72 -5.70
N ILE A 923 -37.05 1.76 -4.82
CA ILE A 923 -38.30 0.96 -4.87
C ILE A 923 -39.47 1.58 -4.08
N GLU A 924 -39.26 2.63 -3.28
CA GLU A 924 -40.35 3.30 -2.54
C GLU A 924 -40.65 4.73 -3.04
N ALA A 925 -40.88 4.88 -4.34
CA ALA A 925 -41.61 6.02 -4.88
C ALA A 925 -42.98 5.51 -5.37
N ASN A 926 -43.94 5.44 -4.45
CA ASN A 926 -45.35 5.27 -4.83
C ASN A 926 -45.76 6.39 -5.79
N GLU A 927 -46.58 5.98 -6.75
CA GLU A 927 -47.23 6.77 -7.78
C GLU A 927 -48.00 7.98 -7.20
N ASP A 928 -48.24 8.94 -8.09
CA ASP A 928 -49.04 10.16 -7.94
C ASP A 928 -48.37 11.38 -7.31
N ILE A 929 -47.84 12.24 -8.17
CA ILE A 929 -48.19 13.67 -8.32
C ILE A 929 -47.50 14.20 -9.60
N GLU A 930 -48.29 14.73 -10.54
CA GLU A 930 -47.80 15.37 -11.77
C GLU A 930 -46.82 16.53 -11.49
N PRO A 931 -45.75 16.71 -12.31
CA PRO A 931 -44.80 17.79 -12.11
C PRO A 931 -45.18 19.07 -12.88
N PRO A 932 -45.02 20.27 -12.31
CA PRO A 932 -44.98 21.50 -13.10
C PRO A 932 -43.63 21.59 -13.84
N LYS A 933 -43.70 21.99 -15.11
CA LYS A 933 -42.56 22.14 -16.03
C LYS A 933 -41.53 23.18 -15.54
N GLN A 934 -40.47 22.71 -14.89
CA GLN A 934 -39.15 23.33 -14.91
C GLN A 934 -38.14 22.20 -15.20
N ARG A 935 -37.11 22.49 -16.03
CA ARG A 935 -36.07 21.53 -16.46
C ARG A 935 -35.50 20.77 -15.25
N SER A 936 -36.07 19.60 -14.99
CA SER A 936 -35.63 18.64 -13.99
C SER A 936 -34.41 17.91 -14.58
N LEU A 937 -33.25 18.04 -13.94
CA LEU A 937 -32.24 17.00 -14.01
C LEU A 937 -32.86 15.76 -13.36
N THR A 938 -33.41 14.87 -14.17
CA THR A 938 -33.95 13.59 -13.71
C THR A 938 -32.82 12.78 -13.07
N SER A 939 -32.91 12.55 -11.75
CA SER A 939 -31.99 11.71 -10.99
C SER A 939 -32.22 10.23 -11.32
N GLY A 940 -31.52 9.70 -12.32
CA GLY A 940 -31.52 8.27 -12.63
C GLY A 940 -30.37 7.55 -11.93
N GLN A 941 -30.68 6.59 -11.06
CA GLN A 941 -29.73 5.59 -10.57
C GLN A 941 -29.53 4.56 -11.68
N LYS A 942 -28.29 4.31 -12.10
CA LYS A 942 -27.98 3.30 -13.13
C LYS A 942 -27.42 2.06 -12.46
N ARG A 943 -28.09 0.91 -12.65
CA ARG A 943 -27.62 -0.41 -12.21
C ARG A 943 -27.11 -1.16 -13.44
N ASP A 944 -25.80 -1.36 -13.50
CA ASP A 944 -25.13 -2.10 -14.56
C ASP A 944 -24.80 -3.50 -14.04
N VAL A 945 -25.35 -4.55 -14.67
CA VAL A 945 -25.11 -5.96 -14.34
C VAL A 945 -24.52 -6.65 -15.56
N LEU A 946 -23.36 -7.29 -15.38
CA LEU A 946 -22.66 -8.05 -16.40
C LEU A 946 -22.30 -9.42 -15.82
N LYS A 947 -22.71 -10.49 -16.51
CA LYS A 947 -22.26 -11.87 -16.22
C LYS A 947 -21.79 -12.50 -17.52
N VAL A 948 -20.53 -12.92 -17.56
CA VAL A 948 -19.90 -13.57 -18.73
C VAL A 948 -19.27 -14.87 -18.28
N CYS A 949 -19.57 -15.98 -18.95
CA CYS A 949 -19.02 -17.29 -18.64
C CYS A 949 -18.31 -17.90 -19.86
N ALA A 950 -17.15 -18.52 -19.62
CA ALA A 950 -16.45 -19.37 -20.57
C ALA A 950 -16.61 -20.83 -20.11
N GLU A 951 -17.36 -21.61 -20.88
CA GLU A 951 -17.70 -23.00 -20.54
C GLU A 951 -16.67 -23.98 -21.13
N ALA A 952 -16.25 -24.94 -20.31
CA ALA A 952 -15.40 -26.06 -20.68
C ALA A 952 -16.18 -27.37 -20.49
N ASN A 953 -17.17 -27.60 -21.36
CA ASN A 953 -18.15 -28.69 -21.24
C ASN A 953 -17.54 -30.09 -21.16
N ILE A 954 -16.37 -30.32 -21.79
CA ILE A 954 -15.63 -31.60 -21.71
C ILE A 954 -15.21 -31.91 -20.26
N TYR A 955 -14.86 -30.89 -19.48
CA TYR A 955 -14.39 -31.03 -18.10
C TYR A 955 -15.48 -30.73 -17.05
N GLY A 956 -16.71 -30.40 -17.49
CA GLY A 956 -17.84 -30.11 -16.60
C GLY A 956 -17.68 -28.84 -15.76
N ALA A 957 -16.93 -27.84 -16.23
CA ALA A 957 -16.67 -26.61 -15.50
C ALA A 957 -16.81 -25.36 -16.37
N ALA A 958 -17.18 -24.23 -15.79
CA ALA A 958 -17.13 -22.92 -16.42
C ALA A 958 -16.46 -21.89 -15.54
N PHE A 959 -15.74 -20.97 -16.18
CA PHE A 959 -15.15 -19.79 -15.55
C PHE A 959 -16.05 -18.60 -15.83
N CYS A 960 -16.57 -17.97 -14.78
CA CYS A 960 -17.49 -16.85 -14.88
C CYS A 960 -16.92 -15.58 -14.23
N ILE A 961 -17.22 -14.45 -14.86
CA ILE A 961 -16.97 -13.10 -14.36
C ILE A 961 -18.33 -12.48 -14.10
N GLU A 962 -18.57 -12.08 -12.86
CA GLU A 962 -19.78 -11.35 -12.44
C GLU A 962 -19.39 -9.95 -12.01
N SER A 963 -20.07 -8.94 -12.54
CA SER A 963 -19.90 -7.54 -12.17
C SER A 963 -21.26 -6.89 -12.03
N GLU A 964 -21.50 -6.29 -10.88
CA GLU A 964 -22.69 -5.52 -10.58
C GLU A 964 -22.25 -4.18 -9.98
N ALA A 965 -22.72 -3.08 -10.55
CA ALA A 965 -22.42 -1.75 -10.04
C ALA A 965 -23.65 -0.86 -10.09
N THR A 966 -23.88 -0.12 -9.01
CA THR A 966 -24.93 0.89 -8.91
C THR A 966 -24.28 2.26 -8.72
N ARG A 967 -24.62 3.23 -9.57
CA ARG A 967 -23.99 4.56 -9.59
C ARG A 967 -24.99 5.70 -9.74
N SER A 968 -24.57 6.89 -9.31
CA SER A 968 -25.26 8.16 -9.55
C SER A 968 -24.83 8.79 -10.87
N HIS A 969 -25.70 9.57 -11.52
CA HIS A 969 -25.51 10.07 -12.89
C HIS A 969 -24.40 11.15 -13.06
N TYR A 970 -23.76 11.57 -11.97
CA TYR A 970 -22.80 12.69 -11.96
C TYR A 970 -21.31 12.26 -12.06
N ILE A 971 -21.01 11.06 -12.61
CA ILE A 971 -19.66 10.47 -12.62
C ILE A 971 -18.64 11.37 -13.33
N ASP A 972 -19.05 12.03 -14.42
CA ASP A 972 -18.16 12.83 -15.26
C ASP A 972 -17.75 14.16 -14.61
N GLU A 973 -18.53 14.67 -13.65
CA GLU A 973 -18.23 15.94 -12.96
C GLU A 973 -17.44 15.74 -11.66
N TYR A 974 -17.53 14.55 -11.03
CA TYR A 974 -16.96 14.32 -9.70
C TYR A 974 -16.43 12.89 -9.54
N PRO A 975 -15.11 12.66 -9.64
CA PRO A 975 -14.54 11.31 -9.62
C PRO A 975 -14.78 10.51 -8.33
N LEU A 976 -15.05 11.20 -7.21
CA LEU A 976 -15.47 10.54 -5.97
C LEU A 976 -16.74 9.70 -6.14
N TYR A 977 -17.62 10.07 -7.08
CA TYR A 977 -18.89 9.37 -7.32
C TYR A 977 -18.72 8.01 -7.98
N TYR A 978 -17.54 7.72 -8.53
CA TYR A 978 -17.19 6.36 -8.93
C TYR A 978 -17.19 5.38 -7.75
N PHE A 979 -16.96 5.89 -6.53
CA PHE A 979 -16.96 5.11 -5.30
C PHE A 979 -18.27 5.27 -4.50
N LEU A 980 -19.19 6.14 -4.93
CA LEU A 980 -20.49 6.30 -4.29
C LEU A 980 -21.47 5.28 -4.86
N GLY A 981 -21.82 4.30 -4.04
CA GLY A 981 -22.78 3.26 -4.34
C GLY A 981 -22.19 1.86 -4.25
N TYR A 982 -23.00 0.90 -4.67
CA TYR A 982 -22.71 -0.52 -4.54
C TYR A 982 -21.81 -1.02 -5.68
N THR A 983 -20.87 -1.89 -5.37
CA THR A 983 -20.15 -2.69 -6.37
C THR A 983 -19.88 -4.07 -5.84
N ASN A 984 -20.15 -5.06 -6.69
CA ASN A 984 -19.78 -6.43 -6.51
C ASN A 984 -19.09 -6.93 -7.77
N PHE A 985 -17.90 -7.48 -7.62
CA PHE A 985 -17.15 -8.08 -8.71
C PHE A 985 -16.62 -9.44 -8.24
N ALA A 986 -16.82 -10.49 -9.02
CA ALA A 986 -16.43 -11.84 -8.65
C ALA A 986 -15.91 -12.66 -9.84
N TYR A 987 -14.90 -13.47 -9.56
CA TYR A 987 -14.44 -14.57 -10.41
C TYR A 987 -14.87 -15.90 -9.79
N THR A 988 -15.69 -16.65 -10.51
CA THR A 988 -16.23 -17.94 -10.06
C THR A 988 -15.84 -19.07 -11.00
N ILE A 989 -15.57 -20.24 -10.43
CA ILE A 989 -15.63 -21.52 -11.14
C ILE A 989 -16.95 -22.18 -10.75
N GLN A 990 -17.78 -22.53 -11.72
CA GLN A 990 -19.04 -23.22 -11.47
C GLN A 990 -19.13 -24.53 -12.25
N PRO A 991 -19.83 -25.55 -11.72
CA PRO A 991 -20.09 -26.76 -12.47
C PRO A 991 -21.01 -26.46 -13.66
N VAL A 992 -20.79 -27.13 -14.78
CA VAL A 992 -21.68 -27.11 -15.96
C VAL A 992 -22.01 -28.53 -16.36
N GLN A 993 -23.19 -28.73 -16.93
CA GLN A 993 -23.62 -30.02 -17.44
C GLN A 993 -22.66 -30.48 -18.55
N SER A 994 -21.85 -31.49 -18.24
CA SER A 994 -20.92 -32.08 -19.20
C SER A 994 -21.66 -32.99 -20.18
N ASN A 995 -21.12 -33.11 -21.40
CA ASN A 995 -21.70 -33.98 -22.43
C ASN A 995 -21.70 -35.47 -22.03
N LYS A 996 -20.74 -35.86 -21.19
CA LYS A 996 -20.58 -37.19 -20.56
C LYS A 996 -20.26 -37.01 -19.08
N SER A 997 -20.59 -37.99 -18.21
CA SER A 997 -20.17 -37.95 -16.79
C SER A 997 -18.65 -37.79 -16.70
N VAL A 998 -18.13 -37.04 -15.73
CA VAL A 998 -16.68 -36.86 -15.52
C VAL A 998 -16.34 -37.30 -14.11
N ASP A 999 -15.55 -38.36 -13.98
CA ASP A 999 -15.11 -38.90 -12.68
C ASP A 999 -13.83 -38.22 -12.19
N LYS A 1000 -12.92 -37.89 -13.11
CA LYS A 1000 -11.67 -37.16 -12.86
C LYS A 1000 -11.12 -36.52 -14.13
N ILE A 1001 -10.28 -35.50 -13.97
CA ILE A 1001 -9.51 -34.87 -15.05
C ILE A 1001 -8.06 -35.34 -14.90
N HIS A 1002 -7.58 -36.12 -15.85
CA HIS A 1002 -6.24 -36.68 -15.90
C HIS A 1002 -5.35 -35.85 -16.81
N ILE A 1003 -4.27 -35.31 -16.25
CA ILE A 1003 -3.23 -34.60 -17.00
C ILE A 1003 -1.99 -35.49 -17.05
N GLU A 1004 -1.55 -35.84 -18.24
CA GLU A 1004 -0.37 -36.66 -18.49
C GLU A 1004 0.66 -35.83 -19.25
N MET A 1005 1.89 -35.77 -18.74
CA MET A 1005 3.02 -35.17 -19.44
C MET A 1005 4.11 -36.23 -19.61
N ASN A 1006 4.42 -36.54 -20.87
CA ASN A 1006 5.52 -37.40 -21.24
C ASN A 1006 6.50 -36.62 -22.11
N ALA A 1007 7.77 -36.60 -21.73
CA ALA A 1007 8.85 -36.11 -22.59
C ALA A 1007 9.63 -37.30 -23.14
N SER A 1008 9.83 -37.35 -24.46
CA SER A 1008 10.65 -38.39 -25.07
C SER A 1008 12.05 -38.37 -24.44
N PRO A 1009 12.64 -39.52 -24.10
CA PRO A 1009 14.01 -39.56 -23.61
C PRO A 1009 14.88 -38.96 -24.71
N THR A 1010 15.42 -37.77 -24.46
CA THR A 1010 16.35 -37.14 -25.37
C THR A 1010 17.45 -38.15 -25.67
N LYS A 1011 17.74 -38.42 -26.96
CA LYS A 1011 18.89 -39.26 -27.39
C LYS A 1011 20.24 -38.75 -26.86
N TYR A 1012 20.24 -37.60 -26.22
CA TYR A 1012 21.23 -37.19 -25.25
C TYR A 1012 20.64 -37.32 -23.84
N PRO A 1013 20.87 -38.42 -23.13
CA PRO A 1013 20.59 -38.46 -21.71
C PRO A 1013 21.52 -37.42 -21.08
N VAL A 1014 20.97 -36.26 -20.74
CA VAL A 1014 21.65 -35.31 -19.87
C VAL A 1014 21.61 -35.89 -18.46
N SER A 1015 22.35 -36.97 -18.26
CA SER A 1015 22.88 -37.31 -16.95
C SER A 1015 23.80 -36.16 -16.57
N VAL A 1016 23.58 -35.58 -15.38
CA VAL A 1016 24.47 -34.56 -14.81
C VAL A 1016 25.92 -35.04 -14.82
N ARG A 1017 26.17 -36.36 -14.72
CA ARG A 1017 27.51 -36.97 -14.89
C ARG A 1017 28.01 -36.98 -16.33
N HIS A 1018 27.15 -37.25 -17.32
CA HIS A 1018 27.59 -37.24 -18.72
C HIS A 1018 27.82 -35.82 -19.24
N LEU A 1019 27.08 -34.83 -18.75
CA LEU A 1019 27.39 -33.40 -18.95
C LEU A 1019 28.73 -33.01 -18.29
N LEU A 1020 29.04 -33.55 -17.11
CA LEU A 1020 30.31 -33.33 -16.42
C LEU A 1020 31.50 -34.00 -17.12
N ASP A 1021 31.30 -35.18 -17.70
CA ASP A 1021 32.38 -35.94 -18.36
C ASP A 1021 32.65 -35.46 -19.80
N THR A 1022 31.62 -35.08 -20.59
CA THR A 1022 31.83 -34.48 -21.92
C THR A 1022 32.49 -33.09 -21.84
N LEU A 1023 32.48 -32.44 -20.67
CA LEU A 1023 33.15 -31.16 -20.42
C LEU A 1023 34.61 -31.32 -19.93
N ARG A 1024 35.06 -32.55 -19.63
CA ARG A 1024 36.43 -32.84 -19.19
C ARG A 1024 37.39 -33.23 -20.30
N SER A 1025 36.88 -33.69 -21.44
CA SER A 1025 37.71 -34.12 -22.57
C SER A 1025 37.25 -33.47 -23.87
N ASP A 1026 37.72 -32.26 -24.15
CA ASP A 1026 38.23 -31.99 -25.50
C ASP A 1026 39.24 -30.83 -25.51
N GLY A 1027 40.49 -31.23 -25.34
CA GLY A 1027 41.67 -30.44 -25.60
C GLY A 1027 42.56 -31.15 -26.61
N SER A 1028 42.00 -31.62 -27.73
CA SER A 1028 42.83 -31.96 -28.90
C SER A 1028 41.98 -32.09 -30.17
N ILE A 1029 42.18 -31.14 -31.08
CA ILE A 1029 41.80 -31.26 -32.49
C ILE A 1029 42.48 -32.51 -33.06
N ARG A 1030 41.70 -33.51 -33.49
CA ARG A 1030 42.13 -34.45 -34.53
C ARG A 1030 41.04 -34.63 -35.58
N THR A 1031 41.35 -34.08 -36.74
CA THR A 1031 40.78 -34.36 -38.06
C THR A 1031 40.64 -35.86 -38.31
N PHE A 1032 39.44 -36.32 -38.62
CA PHE A 1032 39.22 -37.45 -39.53
C PHE A 1032 37.94 -37.23 -40.33
N ALA A 1033 38.10 -36.95 -41.62
CA ALA A 1033 37.10 -37.31 -42.62
C ALA A 1033 37.15 -38.85 -42.79
N PRO A 1034 36.03 -39.48 -43.17
CA PRO A 1034 35.95 -39.84 -44.57
C PRO A 1034 34.58 -39.58 -45.22
N SER A 1035 34.67 -39.29 -46.51
CA SER A 1035 33.64 -39.37 -47.54
C SER A 1035 32.84 -40.67 -47.51
N CYS A 1036 31.54 -40.62 -47.77
CA CYS A 1036 30.92 -41.38 -48.85
C CYS A 1036 29.48 -40.95 -49.14
N THR A 1037 29.15 -41.13 -50.41
CA THR A 1037 27.99 -40.71 -51.20
C THR A 1037 26.71 -41.52 -51.00
N SER A 1038 25.60 -40.83 -51.30
CA SER A 1038 24.35 -41.30 -51.94
C SER A 1038 23.12 -41.59 -51.07
N PRO A 1039 21.90 -41.37 -51.63
CA PRO A 1039 20.68 -41.04 -50.91
C PRO A 1039 19.68 -42.20 -50.88
N GLN A 1040 19.11 -42.51 -49.72
CA GLN A 1040 17.92 -43.37 -49.63
C GLN A 1040 16.94 -42.84 -48.59
N ALA A 1041 15.73 -42.57 -49.08
CA ALA A 1041 14.56 -42.15 -48.35
C ALA A 1041 14.10 -43.23 -47.36
N TRP A 1042 13.82 -42.85 -46.12
CA TRP A 1042 12.82 -43.50 -45.28
C TRP A 1042 12.04 -42.44 -44.49
N ASN A 1043 10.72 -42.49 -44.64
CA ASN A 1043 9.75 -41.81 -43.81
C ASN A 1043 10.06 -42.03 -42.32
N VAL A 1044 10.47 -40.99 -41.61
CA VAL A 1044 10.47 -40.98 -40.15
C VAL A 1044 9.52 -39.87 -39.75
N ASN A 1045 8.33 -40.24 -39.27
CA ASN A 1045 7.53 -39.32 -38.45
C ASN A 1045 8.42 -38.92 -37.26
N PRO A 1046 8.77 -37.63 -37.10
CA PRO A 1046 9.60 -37.22 -35.97
C PRO A 1046 8.83 -37.54 -34.68
N GLU A 1047 9.48 -38.20 -33.71
CA GLU A 1047 8.89 -38.39 -32.39
C GLU A 1047 8.67 -37.03 -31.71
N PRO A 1048 7.54 -36.82 -31.03
CA PRO A 1048 7.28 -35.58 -30.31
C PRO A 1048 8.30 -35.40 -29.18
N LEU A 1049 8.78 -34.17 -28.99
CA LEU A 1049 9.70 -33.83 -27.90
C LEU A 1049 9.03 -33.92 -26.54
N PHE A 1050 7.78 -33.46 -26.48
CA PHE A 1050 6.90 -33.69 -25.35
C PHE A 1050 5.45 -33.79 -25.82
N THR A 1051 4.67 -34.58 -25.10
CA THR A 1051 3.23 -34.71 -25.25
C THR A 1051 2.56 -34.37 -23.93
N ILE A 1052 1.55 -33.52 -23.98
CA ILE A 1052 0.70 -33.16 -22.84
C ILE A 1052 -0.72 -33.60 -23.19
N LYS A 1053 -1.33 -34.44 -22.38
CA LYS A 1053 -2.75 -34.79 -22.49
C LYS A 1053 -3.49 -34.21 -21.31
N ALA A 1054 -4.67 -33.66 -21.56
CA ALA A 1054 -5.64 -33.30 -20.54
C ALA A 1054 -6.95 -34.01 -20.91
N LEU A 1055 -7.34 -35.00 -20.11
CA LEU A 1055 -8.40 -35.96 -20.42
C LEU A 1055 -9.44 -35.99 -19.30
N ALA A 1056 -10.70 -35.79 -19.63
CA ALA A 1056 -11.83 -36.15 -18.80
C ALA A 1056 -12.03 -37.68 -18.85
N MET A 1057 -11.94 -38.33 -17.70
CA MET A 1057 -12.10 -39.78 -17.54
C MET A 1057 -13.48 -40.09 -16.95
N SER A 1058 -14.12 -41.17 -17.41
CA SER A 1058 -15.47 -41.55 -17.02
C SER A 1058 -15.70 -43.06 -17.11
N GLY A 1059 -15.62 -43.75 -15.99
CA GLY A 1059 -15.79 -45.21 -15.88
C GLY A 1059 -15.10 -46.00 -17.00
N ASN A 1060 -15.87 -46.84 -17.70
CA ASN A 1060 -15.42 -47.67 -18.84
C ASN A 1060 -15.58 -46.98 -20.22
N THR A 1061 -15.90 -45.68 -20.26
CA THR A 1061 -16.04 -44.96 -21.53
C THR A 1061 -14.69 -44.39 -21.99
N LYS A 1062 -14.51 -44.21 -23.31
CA LYS A 1062 -13.28 -43.63 -23.84
C LYS A 1062 -13.11 -42.19 -23.34
N PRO A 1063 -11.89 -41.79 -22.95
CA PRO A 1063 -11.64 -40.43 -22.45
C PRO A 1063 -11.87 -39.38 -23.52
N GLU A 1064 -12.31 -38.20 -23.09
CA GLU A 1064 -12.45 -37.02 -23.94
C GLU A 1064 -11.53 -35.91 -23.45
N GLY A 1065 -11.00 -35.09 -24.35
CA GLY A 1065 -10.08 -34.03 -23.92
C GLY A 1065 -9.24 -33.47 -25.04
N TYR A 1066 -8.02 -33.06 -24.71
CA TYR A 1066 -7.06 -32.55 -25.67
C TYR A 1066 -5.68 -33.17 -25.46
N GLU A 1067 -5.01 -33.43 -26.58
CA GLU A 1067 -3.61 -33.87 -26.63
C GLU A 1067 -2.80 -32.84 -27.41
N ALA A 1068 -1.75 -32.32 -26.78
CA ALA A 1068 -0.80 -31.41 -27.39
C ALA A 1068 0.53 -32.14 -27.60
N ALA A 1069 1.04 -32.16 -28.83
CA ALA A 1069 2.32 -32.72 -29.20
C ALA A 1069 3.20 -31.63 -29.84
N ALA A 1070 4.40 -31.45 -29.30
CA ALA A 1070 5.38 -30.49 -29.81
C ALA A 1070 6.53 -31.22 -30.51
N TYR A 1071 6.90 -30.72 -31.69
CA TYR A 1071 7.99 -31.22 -32.51
C TYR A 1071 8.97 -30.07 -32.76
N TYR A 1072 10.26 -30.36 -32.78
CA TYR A 1072 11.28 -29.40 -33.20
C TYR A 1072 12.33 -30.12 -34.02
N THR A 1073 12.55 -29.61 -35.23
CA THR A 1073 13.47 -30.16 -36.22
C THR A 1073 14.49 -29.07 -36.58
N PRO A 1074 15.66 -29.09 -35.93
CA PRO A 1074 16.72 -28.14 -36.25
C PRO A 1074 17.41 -28.54 -37.56
N ALA A 1075 17.58 -27.59 -38.49
CA ALA A 1075 18.38 -27.77 -39.70
C ALA A 1075 19.44 -26.67 -39.85
N ALA A 1076 20.38 -26.87 -40.79
CA ALA A 1076 21.52 -25.97 -40.99
C ALA A 1076 21.11 -24.56 -41.45
N GLN A 1077 19.99 -24.43 -42.17
CA GLN A 1077 19.52 -23.15 -42.74
C GLN A 1077 18.19 -22.68 -42.12
N THR A 1078 17.38 -23.57 -41.57
CA THR A 1078 16.05 -23.27 -41.00
C THR A 1078 15.81 -24.07 -39.73
N ASP A 1079 15.21 -23.45 -38.71
CA ASP A 1079 14.64 -24.17 -37.57
C ASP A 1079 13.14 -24.24 -37.72
N ASN A 1080 12.57 -25.45 -37.62
CA ASN A 1080 11.13 -25.66 -37.63
C ASN A 1080 10.66 -26.16 -36.26
N ALA A 1081 9.71 -25.46 -35.66
CA ALA A 1081 8.96 -25.92 -34.51
C ALA A 1081 7.50 -26.11 -34.91
N GLN A 1082 6.88 -27.19 -34.46
CA GLN A 1082 5.47 -27.47 -34.70
C GLN A 1082 4.79 -27.85 -33.40
N LEU A 1083 3.63 -27.25 -33.12
CA LEU A 1083 2.76 -27.62 -32.01
C LEU A 1083 1.41 -28.04 -32.58
N ILE A 1084 1.00 -29.26 -32.31
CA ILE A 1084 -0.30 -29.80 -32.72
C ILE A 1084 -1.10 -30.05 -31.45
N VAL A 1085 -2.27 -29.42 -31.31
CA VAL A 1085 -3.25 -29.73 -30.27
C VAL A 1085 -4.44 -30.39 -30.95
N SER A 1086 -4.73 -31.64 -30.61
CA SER A 1086 -5.86 -32.40 -31.15
C SER A 1086 -6.88 -32.64 -30.07
N GLN A 1087 -8.17 -32.55 -30.41
CA GLN A 1087 -9.22 -33.04 -29.53
C GLN A 1087 -9.18 -34.58 -29.51
N VAL A 1088 -9.43 -35.17 -28.35
CA VAL A 1088 -9.50 -36.62 -28.11
C VAL A 1088 -10.97 -36.96 -27.83
N GLY A 1089 -11.55 -37.92 -28.56
CA GLY A 1089 -12.96 -38.32 -28.45
C GLY A 1089 -13.49 -39.02 -29.71
N GLU A 1090 -14.66 -39.67 -29.63
CA GLU A 1090 -15.21 -40.48 -30.74
C GLU A 1090 -15.66 -39.65 -31.96
N GLU A 1091 -16.04 -38.39 -31.75
CA GLU A 1091 -16.40 -37.42 -32.81
C GLU A 1091 -15.38 -36.28 -32.97
N ALA A 1092 -14.15 -36.48 -32.47
CA ALA A 1092 -13.14 -35.42 -32.44
C ALA A 1092 -12.54 -35.15 -33.84
N ASN A 1093 -12.88 -34.01 -34.41
CA ASN A 1093 -12.31 -33.52 -35.69
C ASN A 1093 -11.53 -32.20 -35.53
N TRP A 1094 -11.58 -31.58 -34.35
CA TRP A 1094 -10.95 -30.29 -34.10
C TRP A 1094 -9.46 -30.45 -33.81
N LYS A 1095 -8.64 -29.66 -34.49
CA LYS A 1095 -7.19 -29.55 -34.27
C LYS A 1095 -6.75 -28.08 -34.32
N LEU A 1096 -5.65 -27.78 -33.64
CA LEU A 1096 -4.89 -26.54 -33.70
C LEU A 1096 -3.45 -26.90 -34.09
N CYS A 1097 -2.99 -26.39 -35.22
CA CYS A 1097 -1.66 -26.60 -35.75
C CYS A 1097 -0.92 -25.27 -35.77
N THR A 1098 0.19 -25.20 -35.05
CA THR A 1098 1.09 -24.04 -35.05
C THR A 1098 2.40 -24.46 -35.66
N ASP A 1099 2.78 -23.84 -36.77
CA ASP A 1099 4.06 -24.05 -37.42
C ASP A 1099 4.89 -22.77 -37.29
N ALA A 1100 6.09 -22.86 -36.73
CA ALA A 1100 7.04 -21.76 -36.65
C ALA A 1100 8.33 -22.13 -37.40
N ASN A 1101 8.69 -21.31 -38.38
CA ASN A 1101 9.91 -21.45 -39.17
C ASN A 1101 10.79 -20.22 -38.98
N VAL A 1102 12.04 -20.45 -38.58
CA VAL A 1102 13.08 -19.42 -38.47
C VAL A 1102 14.12 -19.65 -39.56
N ASP A 1103 14.21 -18.71 -40.51
CA ASP A 1103 15.26 -18.71 -41.53
C ASP A 1103 16.54 -18.07 -40.95
N LYS A 1104 17.60 -18.88 -40.81
CA LYS A 1104 18.88 -18.46 -40.22
C LYS A 1104 19.80 -17.74 -41.21
N VAL A 1105 19.46 -17.73 -42.51
CA VAL A 1105 20.35 -17.25 -43.59
C VAL A 1105 19.85 -15.94 -44.20
N ARG A 1106 18.53 -15.70 -44.24
CA ARG A 1106 17.94 -14.44 -44.74
C ARG A 1106 17.21 -13.65 -43.65
N GLN A 1107 17.80 -12.52 -43.24
CA GLN A 1107 17.15 -11.45 -42.44
C GLN A 1107 16.52 -11.91 -41.10
N GLU A 1108 16.95 -13.06 -40.56
CA GLU A 1108 16.38 -13.71 -39.36
C GLU A 1108 14.84 -13.68 -39.38
N GLN A 1109 14.27 -14.08 -40.52
CA GLN A 1109 12.82 -14.02 -40.72
C GLN A 1109 12.14 -15.14 -39.94
N LEU A 1110 11.30 -14.79 -38.96
CA LEU A 1110 10.39 -15.72 -38.29
C LEU A 1110 9.03 -15.67 -38.99
N LYS A 1111 8.57 -16.85 -39.43
CA LYS A 1111 7.22 -17.07 -39.95
C LYS A 1111 6.49 -18.01 -39.02
N MET A 1112 5.36 -17.56 -38.49
CA MET A 1112 4.47 -18.39 -37.67
C MET A 1112 3.14 -18.54 -38.41
N HIS A 1113 2.66 -19.76 -38.58
CA HIS A 1113 1.37 -20.09 -39.13
C HIS A 1113 0.55 -20.80 -38.05
N LEU A 1114 -0.58 -20.20 -37.68
CA LEU A 1114 -1.55 -20.75 -36.75
C LEU A 1114 -2.80 -21.16 -37.53
N ARG A 1115 -3.16 -22.44 -37.48
CA ARG A 1115 -4.34 -22.99 -38.17
C ARG A 1115 -5.20 -23.77 -37.19
N TRP A 1116 -6.52 -23.62 -37.26
CA TRP A 1116 -7.41 -24.35 -36.35
C TRP A 1116 -8.79 -24.66 -36.94
N GLY A 1117 -9.52 -25.54 -36.26
CA GLY A 1117 -10.83 -26.04 -36.68
C GLY A 1117 -10.75 -27.49 -37.15
N ALA A 1118 -11.66 -27.90 -38.02
CA ALA A 1118 -11.66 -29.26 -38.56
C ALA A 1118 -10.32 -29.53 -39.27
N GLU A 1119 -9.51 -30.45 -38.74
CA GLU A 1119 -8.20 -30.83 -39.27
C GLU A 1119 -7.25 -29.66 -39.58
N CYS A 1120 -7.29 -28.57 -38.79
CA CYS A 1120 -6.51 -27.35 -39.02
C CYS A 1120 -6.78 -26.65 -40.36
N GLN A 1121 -8.02 -26.73 -40.89
CA GLN A 1121 -8.37 -26.15 -42.19
C GLN A 1121 -9.40 -25.02 -42.11
N SER A 1122 -10.18 -24.91 -41.03
CA SER A 1122 -11.31 -23.96 -40.96
C SER A 1122 -10.87 -22.50 -40.82
N TYR A 1123 -9.78 -22.26 -40.08
CA TYR A 1123 -9.28 -20.92 -39.79
C TYR A 1123 -7.75 -20.88 -39.90
N GLU A 1124 -7.23 -19.77 -40.38
CA GLU A 1124 -5.80 -19.55 -40.59
C GLU A 1124 -5.41 -18.12 -40.23
N MET A 1125 -4.34 -18.00 -39.46
CA MET A 1125 -3.62 -16.76 -39.15
C MET A 1125 -2.14 -16.97 -39.43
N SER A 1126 -1.50 -15.98 -40.06
CA SER A 1126 -0.06 -15.98 -40.29
C SER A 1126 0.56 -14.73 -39.70
N MET A 1127 1.70 -14.90 -39.05
CA MET A 1127 2.52 -13.84 -38.52
C MET A 1127 3.89 -13.92 -39.19
N LYS A 1128 4.37 -12.78 -39.68
CA LYS A 1128 5.71 -12.65 -40.24
C LYS A 1128 6.43 -11.54 -39.50
N THR A 1129 7.59 -11.85 -38.95
CA THR A 1129 8.51 -10.85 -38.41
C THR A 1129 9.79 -10.87 -39.21
N ALA A 1130 10.27 -9.69 -39.60
CA ALA A 1130 11.52 -9.54 -40.32
C ALA A 1130 12.37 -8.45 -39.68
N THR A 1131 13.67 -8.69 -39.60
CA THR A 1131 14.65 -7.67 -39.24
C THR A 1131 15.28 -7.15 -40.53
N THR A 1132 15.22 -5.84 -40.77
CA THR A 1132 15.90 -5.23 -41.92
C THR A 1132 17.08 -4.42 -41.45
N HIS A 1133 18.28 -4.88 -41.83
CA HIS A 1133 19.57 -4.19 -41.64
C HIS A 1133 20.17 -3.88 -43.01
N LEU A 1134 19.73 -2.78 -43.65
CA LEU A 1134 20.41 -2.26 -44.85
C LEU A 1134 21.53 -1.29 -44.43
N PRO A 1135 22.72 -1.33 -45.05
CA PRO A 1135 23.78 -0.36 -44.80
C PRO A 1135 23.25 1.07 -44.98
N GLY A 1136 23.37 1.93 -43.95
CA GLY A 1136 22.88 3.31 -43.96
C GLY A 1136 21.41 3.52 -43.51
N SER A 1137 20.67 2.46 -43.16
CA SER A 1137 19.29 2.56 -42.63
C SER A 1137 19.20 2.17 -41.15
N LYS A 1138 18.23 2.75 -40.43
CA LYS A 1138 18.01 2.46 -39.00
C LYS A 1138 17.47 1.04 -38.83
N PRO A 1139 17.95 0.26 -37.83
CA PRO A 1139 17.45 -1.10 -37.62
C PRO A 1139 15.95 -1.06 -37.36
N THR A 1140 15.22 -1.83 -38.15
CA THR A 1140 13.77 -1.82 -38.17
C THR A 1140 13.26 -3.23 -37.99
N LEU A 1141 12.42 -3.42 -36.98
CA LEU A 1141 11.64 -4.63 -36.77
C LEU A 1141 10.25 -4.40 -37.38
N LYS A 1142 9.87 -5.25 -38.33
CA LYS A 1142 8.51 -5.24 -38.89
C LYS A 1142 7.80 -6.52 -38.48
N ALA A 1143 6.62 -6.38 -37.88
CA ALA A 1143 5.71 -7.46 -37.59
C ALA A 1143 4.43 -7.26 -38.39
N LYS A 1144 3.97 -8.31 -39.05
CA LYS A 1144 2.72 -8.31 -39.82
C LYS A 1144 1.92 -9.55 -39.48
N ILE A 1145 0.69 -9.35 -39.04
CA ILE A 1145 -0.28 -10.40 -38.73
C ILE A 1145 -1.39 -10.31 -39.77
N HIS A 1146 -1.70 -11.43 -40.41
CA HIS A 1146 -2.71 -11.54 -41.45
C HIS A 1146 -3.59 -12.76 -41.21
N TRP A 1147 -4.90 -12.64 -41.49
CA TRP A 1147 -5.86 -13.74 -41.36
C TRP A 1147 -6.80 -13.80 -42.57
N LYS A 1148 -7.42 -14.96 -42.79
CA LYS A 1148 -8.22 -15.24 -44.01
C LYS A 1148 -9.74 -15.14 -43.79
N THR A 1149 -10.22 -15.49 -42.60
CA THR A 1149 -11.65 -15.59 -42.27
C THR A 1149 -11.93 -14.92 -40.92
N GLY A 1150 -13.01 -14.15 -40.78
CA GLY A 1150 -13.41 -13.55 -39.51
C GLY A 1150 -14.12 -14.58 -38.60
N PHE A 1151 -13.68 -14.70 -37.35
CA PHE A 1151 -14.34 -15.51 -36.31
C PHE A 1151 -15.11 -14.61 -35.34
N SER A 1152 -16.20 -15.11 -34.74
CA SER A 1152 -17.13 -14.31 -33.90
C SER A 1152 -16.47 -13.59 -32.72
N LEU A 1153 -15.45 -14.21 -32.12
CA LEU A 1153 -14.66 -13.60 -31.04
C LEU A 1153 -13.92 -12.32 -31.49
N PHE A 1154 -13.58 -12.21 -32.79
CA PHE A 1154 -12.91 -11.04 -33.36
C PHE A 1154 -13.84 -9.84 -33.52
N VAL A 1155 -15.16 -10.05 -33.69
CA VAL A 1155 -16.16 -8.96 -33.70
C VAL A 1155 -16.30 -8.34 -32.30
N LEU A 1156 -16.18 -9.17 -31.27
CA LEU A 1156 -16.13 -8.77 -29.86
C LEU A 1156 -14.82 -8.03 -29.51
N PHE A 1157 -13.68 -8.52 -30.00
CA PHE A 1157 -12.39 -7.83 -29.86
C PHE A 1157 -12.30 -6.56 -30.72
N SER A 1158 -12.90 -6.49 -31.91
CA SER A 1158 -12.84 -5.31 -32.78
C SER A 1158 -13.64 -4.14 -32.20
N THR A 1159 -14.81 -4.41 -31.60
CA THR A 1159 -15.58 -3.39 -30.88
C THR A 1159 -14.88 -2.92 -29.59
N PHE A 1160 -14.15 -3.80 -28.91
CA PHE A 1160 -13.28 -3.42 -27.77
C PHE A 1160 -12.09 -2.56 -28.23
N ILE A 1161 -11.44 -2.94 -29.34
CA ILE A 1161 -10.32 -2.20 -29.94
C ILE A 1161 -10.77 -0.80 -30.39
N GLU A 1162 -11.91 -0.70 -31.05
CA GLU A 1162 -12.46 0.57 -31.56
C GLU A 1162 -12.79 1.57 -30.43
N LYS A 1163 -13.35 1.10 -29.31
CA LYS A 1163 -13.74 1.97 -28.19
C LYS A 1163 -12.60 2.27 -27.20
N TYR A 1164 -11.69 1.33 -26.98
CA TYR A 1164 -10.73 1.41 -25.87
C TYR A 1164 -9.31 1.80 -26.32
N ILE A 1165 -8.85 1.34 -27.49
CA ILE A 1165 -7.48 1.61 -27.95
C ILE A 1165 -7.23 3.09 -28.25
N PRO A 1166 -8.14 3.87 -28.86
CA PRO A 1166 -7.90 5.31 -29.03
C PRO A 1166 -7.69 6.04 -27.70
N GLY A 1167 -8.50 5.73 -26.68
CA GLY A 1167 -8.36 6.29 -25.34
C GLY A 1167 -7.05 5.89 -24.66
N MET A 1168 -6.69 4.61 -24.72
CA MET A 1168 -5.40 4.12 -24.18
C MET A 1168 -4.19 4.64 -24.98
N ALA A 1169 -4.29 4.77 -26.31
CA ALA A 1169 -3.23 5.29 -27.15
C ALA A 1169 -2.98 6.77 -26.85
N PHE A 1170 -4.03 7.56 -26.63
CA PHE A 1170 -3.92 8.95 -26.16
C PHE A 1170 -3.28 9.03 -24.77
N LEU A 1171 -3.72 8.21 -23.81
CA LEU A 1171 -3.11 8.13 -22.48
C LEU A 1171 -1.62 7.74 -22.52
N LEU A 1172 -1.21 6.95 -23.51
CA LEU A 1172 0.17 6.52 -23.74
C LEU A 1172 0.95 7.48 -24.67
N GLY A 1173 0.39 8.62 -25.06
CA GLY A 1173 1.06 9.67 -25.83
C GLY A 1173 1.22 9.39 -27.34
N PHE A 1174 0.46 8.46 -27.90
CA PHE A 1174 0.39 8.23 -29.35
C PHE A 1174 -0.53 9.27 -30.02
N TYR A 1175 -0.13 9.74 -31.21
CA TYR A 1175 -1.02 10.51 -32.08
C TYR A 1175 -1.66 9.60 -33.13
N GLN A 1176 -2.95 9.80 -33.37
CA GLN A 1176 -3.69 9.03 -34.36
C GLN A 1176 -3.62 9.71 -35.73
N LYS A 1177 -3.44 8.91 -36.78
CA LYS A 1177 -3.57 9.36 -38.18
C LYS A 1177 -4.45 8.36 -38.93
N HIS A 1178 -5.39 8.88 -39.71
CA HIS A 1178 -6.18 8.07 -40.61
C HIS A 1178 -5.31 7.62 -41.81
N ASP A 1179 -5.20 6.32 -42.01
CA ASP A 1179 -4.38 5.67 -43.05
C ASP A 1179 -5.11 4.36 -43.42
N THR A 1180 -5.20 4.02 -44.71
CA THR A 1180 -5.91 2.81 -45.15
C THR A 1180 -5.06 1.57 -44.89
N ASN A 1181 -5.70 0.50 -44.41
CA ASN A 1181 -5.06 -0.79 -44.15
C ASN A 1181 -6.02 -1.94 -44.52
N SER A 1182 -5.51 -3.16 -44.72
CA SER A 1182 -6.39 -4.30 -45.03
C SER A 1182 -7.30 -4.63 -43.85
N LYS A 1183 -8.56 -4.99 -44.13
CA LYS A 1183 -9.54 -5.44 -43.13
C LYS A 1183 -9.11 -6.69 -42.35
N HIS A 1184 -8.14 -7.42 -42.89
CA HIS A 1184 -7.63 -8.66 -42.31
C HIS A 1184 -6.12 -8.60 -42.01
N GLU A 1185 -5.63 -7.41 -41.64
CA GLU A 1185 -4.22 -7.19 -41.37
C GLU A 1185 -3.98 -6.20 -40.24
N VAL A 1186 -3.09 -6.56 -39.32
CA VAL A 1186 -2.42 -5.62 -38.42
C VAL A 1186 -0.94 -5.63 -38.75
N SER A 1187 -0.37 -4.44 -38.90
CA SER A 1187 1.08 -4.31 -39.06
C SER A 1187 1.66 -3.33 -38.06
N ALA A 1188 2.80 -3.68 -37.50
CA ALA A 1188 3.58 -2.83 -36.63
C ALA A 1188 5.01 -2.73 -37.15
N SER A 1189 5.54 -1.52 -37.16
CA SER A 1189 6.96 -1.29 -37.43
C SER A 1189 7.58 -0.51 -36.28
N VAL A 1190 8.65 -1.06 -35.72
CA VAL A 1190 9.46 -0.41 -34.71
C VAL A 1190 10.80 -0.06 -35.35
N VAL A 1191 11.08 1.23 -35.45
CA VAL A 1191 12.35 1.74 -35.95
C VAL A 1191 13.14 2.23 -34.75
N ALA A 1192 14.39 1.80 -34.59
CA ALA A 1192 15.29 2.40 -33.63
C ALA A 1192 15.67 3.81 -34.11
N ALA A 1193 14.89 4.82 -33.73
CA ALA A 1193 15.06 6.20 -34.16
C ALA A 1193 16.39 6.78 -33.68
N THR A 1194 16.81 6.43 -32.45
CA THR A 1194 18.15 6.68 -31.87
C THR A 1194 18.53 5.53 -30.91
N ALA A 1195 19.70 5.58 -30.28
CA ALA A 1195 20.10 4.62 -29.24
C ALA A 1195 19.17 4.61 -28.00
N GLY A 1196 18.32 5.64 -27.84
CA GLY A 1196 17.39 5.78 -26.71
C GLY A 1196 15.95 6.12 -27.09
N SER A 1197 15.58 6.02 -28.36
CA SER A 1197 14.20 6.23 -28.81
C SER A 1197 13.80 5.26 -29.91
N ILE A 1198 12.60 4.71 -29.78
CA ILE A 1198 11.96 3.90 -30.81
C ILE A 1198 10.81 4.70 -31.41
N ALA A 1199 10.69 4.67 -32.73
CA ALA A 1199 9.51 5.14 -33.42
C ALA A 1199 8.65 3.92 -33.74
N MET A 1200 7.47 3.86 -33.12
CA MET A 1200 6.51 2.79 -33.33
C MET A 1200 5.38 3.30 -34.22
N LYS A 1201 5.09 2.58 -35.30
CA LYS A 1201 3.89 2.78 -36.12
C LYS A 1201 3.08 1.50 -36.07
N ILE A 1202 1.82 1.61 -35.66
CA ILE A 1202 0.84 0.52 -35.67
C ILE A 1202 -0.24 0.88 -36.69
N LYS A 1203 -0.52 -0.02 -37.62
CA LYS A 1203 -1.67 0.06 -38.51
C LYS A 1203 -2.70 -0.97 -38.07
N LEU A 1204 -3.89 -0.49 -37.73
CA LEU A 1204 -5.05 -1.29 -37.39
C LEU A 1204 -5.89 -1.57 -38.65
N PRO A 1205 -6.80 -2.55 -38.65
CA PRO A 1205 -7.62 -2.87 -39.82
C PRO A 1205 -8.57 -1.71 -40.19
N ASP A 1206 -8.91 -1.59 -41.46
CA ASP A 1206 -9.90 -0.62 -41.94
C ASP A 1206 -11.32 -1.06 -41.55
N VAL A 1207 -11.83 -0.49 -40.46
CA VAL A 1207 -13.19 -0.72 -39.95
C VAL A 1207 -14.08 0.33 -40.61
N GLY A 1208 -14.73 -0.03 -41.72
CA GLY A 1208 -15.51 0.91 -42.53
C GLY A 1208 -16.48 1.74 -41.68
N ASN A 1209 -16.39 3.06 -41.83
CA ASN A 1209 -17.23 4.10 -41.21
C ASN A 1209 -18.55 3.60 -40.59
N THR A 1210 -18.57 3.51 -39.26
CA THR A 1210 -19.77 3.77 -38.47
C THR A 1210 -19.33 4.16 -37.06
N LEU A 1211 -18.97 5.45 -36.89
CA LEU A 1211 -19.31 6.30 -35.74
C LEU A 1211 -18.49 7.59 -35.84
N SER A 1212 -19.19 8.67 -36.18
CA SER A 1212 -18.75 10.04 -35.94
C SER A 1212 -18.97 10.35 -34.46
N TYR A 1213 -17.90 10.66 -33.73
CA TYR A 1213 -17.94 11.39 -32.46
C TYR A 1213 -16.90 12.49 -32.50
#